data_AF-A0A7X3S578-F1
#
_entry.id   AF-A0A7X3S578-F1
#
_cell.length_a   1.000
_cell.length_b   1.000
_cell.length_c   1.000
_cell.angle_alpha   90.00
_cell.angle_beta   90.00
_cell.angle_gamma   90.00
#
_symmetry.space_group_name_H-M   'P 1'
#
loop_
_entity.id
_entity.type
_entity.pdbx_description
1 polymer ?
#
loop_
_entity_poly.entity_id
_entity_poly.type
_entity_poly.pdbx_seq_one_letter_code
_entity_poly.pdbx_strand_id
1 'polypeptide(L)'
;MESVYALFERPRDAMSFDGMCIRIASPEKIRSWSYGEVKKPETINYRSFKPEKDGLFCAKIFGPTKDWECNCGKYKRMKHRGIVCDKCGVEVIQSKVRRERMGHIELAAPVAHIWFLKGVPSRIGILLDMSLKQLEKILYFEAYVVLDPQDTPLKEKELLTEEKYRECVDQYGPQSFRVGIGAEAIRELLRQVDIETLWAERHEKVKATTSAALNKKITKRLKVIEAFYKSGNKPEWMILDVIPVLPPELRPLVPLDGGRFATSDLNDLYRRVINRNNRLKRLVELKAPGVIIRNEMRMLQEAVDALFDNGRRGRTIRGANKRPLKSLSDMLKGKQGRFRQNLLGKRVDYSGRSVIVVGPELKLNQCGLPKKMALELFKPFIFHKLEERGAATTIKSAKRLVEKERPEVWDVLDEVIREHPVILNRAPTLHRLGMQAFDPVLVEGKAIRLHPLVCAAFNADFDGDQMAVHVPLSVEAQIEARVLIMSINNVLSPANGRPLAIPSQDMVLGCYWLTQERPGAMGEGKVLYSPEEVRIAYDAGELDEQAKVKVRVDGALVETTVGRVLFGEILPPSIGFTHVNQVMTKKEMTKLIDAVYREVGLHDTVKMLDKLKDLGFYYATKAGVSLCIDNMHIPTKKEVLLGKAHKDVSEVERQYSEGLITNGERYNKVIDIWAHVSEQVANEMMKEIKAGGGQGPEDTLNPIYMMADSGARGSSQQIRQLGGMRGLMAKPSGEIIETPITANFREGLTVLQYFISTHGARKGLADTALKTANSGYLTRRLVDISQDVIVSEEDCRTADGIDVSALVEGGEVIQPIEERILGRIVAEDILDPLTGDVVVAGNDELDETRVKAVVEAGIGHVRIRSVLTCQARWGVCVKCYGRDLARGKLVELGEPVGVIAAQSIGEPGTQLTMRTFHIGGTASKVVEQSVVESRHDGVLKYLSFDAKKNADFHNRHMAVQNKQGEWVVMNRNAKIAVYDDSGREREKYPVVYGAKIVVKDGGRVTVGQKLVEWDPYSLTILTEVGGKIAYGDISEGVTMKEEVDEITGLSRKVVIEQAGTNLRPRVSIKDDGNKTAKLPGSGAPARYLLPVGAHIFVEKGGIVHPGDVLAKIPRETTKTKDITGGLPRVAELFEARKPKEQAVISEIDGEVSFGGFVKGMRKIVVDNKMGDQKEYFIPRGKHVNVH
;
A
#
# COMPACT_ATOMS: atom_id res chain seq x y z
N MET A 1 -21.29 40.12 -46.43
CA MET A 1 -21.04 38.67 -46.67
C MET A 1 -19.71 38.19 -46.09
N GLU A 2 -18.65 39.00 -46.03
CA GLU A 2 -17.36 38.60 -45.42
C GLU A 2 -17.40 38.39 -43.88
N SER A 3 -18.34 39.01 -43.16
CA SER A 3 -18.47 38.83 -41.70
C SER A 3 -19.13 37.52 -41.26
N VAL A 4 -19.88 36.85 -42.16
CA VAL A 4 -20.54 35.58 -41.86
C VAL A 4 -19.57 34.42 -42.01
N TYR A 5 -18.61 34.50 -42.94
CA TYR A 5 -17.55 33.50 -43.07
C TYR A 5 -16.59 33.47 -41.87
N ALA A 6 -16.41 34.59 -41.17
CA ALA A 6 -15.61 34.64 -39.94
C ALA A 6 -16.24 33.85 -38.76
N LEU A 7 -17.56 33.62 -38.77
CA LEU A 7 -18.25 32.77 -37.79
C LEU A 7 -18.10 31.27 -38.09
N PHE A 8 -17.80 30.91 -39.34
CA PHE A 8 -17.56 29.51 -39.77
C PHE A 8 -16.07 29.17 -39.90
N GLU A 9 -15.18 30.16 -39.83
CA GLU A 9 -13.76 29.90 -39.62
C GLU A 9 -13.57 29.29 -38.22
N ARG A 10 -13.07 28.06 -38.16
CA ARG A 10 -12.62 27.47 -36.90
C ARG A 10 -11.69 28.48 -36.22
N PRO A 11 -11.95 28.88 -34.96
CA PRO A 11 -11.04 29.78 -34.26
C PRO A 11 -9.65 29.17 -34.31
N ARG A 12 -8.69 29.90 -34.87
CA ARG A 12 -7.26 29.53 -34.86
C ARG A 12 -6.64 29.70 -33.47
N ASP A 13 -7.42 29.58 -32.41
CA ASP A 13 -6.87 29.46 -31.06
C ASP A 13 -6.33 28.05 -30.89
N ALA A 14 -5.00 27.95 -30.87
CA ALA A 14 -4.27 26.70 -30.70
C ALA A 14 -4.46 26.03 -29.31
N MET A 15 -5.37 26.51 -28.46
CA MET A 15 -5.42 26.15 -27.04
C MET A 15 -6.59 25.26 -26.60
N SER A 16 -7.67 25.11 -27.38
CA SER A 16 -8.74 24.15 -27.06
C SER A 16 -8.60 22.88 -27.90
N PHE A 17 -8.15 21.79 -27.30
CA PHE A 17 -8.09 20.47 -27.95
C PHE A 17 -8.73 19.41 -27.03
N ASP A 18 -9.54 18.53 -27.60
CA ASP A 18 -10.26 17.50 -26.82
C ASP A 18 -9.38 16.28 -26.50
N GLY A 19 -8.29 16.10 -27.24
CA GLY A 19 -7.42 14.94 -27.05
C GLY A 19 -6.08 15.09 -27.74
N MET A 20 -5.12 14.27 -27.31
CA MET A 20 -3.78 14.18 -27.91
C MET A 20 -3.62 12.86 -28.64
N CYS A 21 -3.05 12.91 -29.84
CA CYS A 21 -2.70 11.71 -30.61
C CYS A 21 -1.17 11.57 -30.69
N ILE A 22 -0.67 10.33 -30.57
CA ILE A 22 0.74 9.99 -30.75
C ILE A 22 0.89 9.06 -31.95
N ARG A 23 1.80 9.39 -32.86
CA ARG A 23 2.17 8.59 -34.03
C ARG A 23 3.68 8.59 -34.23
N ILE A 24 4.18 7.62 -34.99
CA ILE A 24 5.60 7.62 -35.37
C ILE A 24 5.79 8.71 -36.44
N ALA A 25 6.82 9.54 -36.27
CA ALA A 25 7.09 10.63 -37.20
C ALA A 25 7.78 10.08 -38.46
N SER A 26 7.16 10.30 -39.63
CA SER A 26 7.82 10.00 -40.90
C SER A 26 8.97 10.98 -41.18
N PRO A 27 9.98 10.60 -42.00
CA PRO A 27 11.06 11.50 -42.40
C PRO A 27 10.55 12.82 -42.99
N GLU A 28 9.52 12.75 -43.85
CA GLU A 28 8.87 13.92 -44.45
C GLU A 28 8.22 14.82 -43.40
N LYS A 29 7.56 14.23 -42.39
CA LYS A 29 6.95 14.99 -41.31
C LYS A 29 8.00 15.70 -40.46
N ILE A 30 9.13 15.05 -40.18
CA ILE A 30 10.25 15.69 -39.46
C ILE A 30 10.79 16.88 -40.24
N ARG A 31 10.93 16.77 -41.57
CA ARG A 31 11.33 17.90 -42.42
C ARG A 31 10.32 19.03 -42.39
N SER A 32 9.01 18.73 -42.34
CA SER A 32 7.96 19.75 -42.23
C SER A 32 7.99 20.55 -40.92
N TRP A 33 8.47 19.97 -39.83
CA TRP A 33 8.63 20.67 -38.53
C TRP A 33 9.91 21.49 -38.44
N SER A 34 10.90 21.15 -39.27
CA SER A 34 12.22 21.73 -39.18
C SER A 34 12.32 23.03 -40.00
N TYR A 35 13.00 24.02 -39.41
CA TYR A 35 13.32 25.28 -40.09
C TYR A 35 14.69 25.28 -40.79
N GLY A 36 15.47 24.20 -40.64
CA GLY A 36 16.72 24.01 -41.38
C GLY A 36 17.56 22.81 -40.90
N GLU A 37 18.51 22.39 -41.74
CA GLU A 37 19.45 21.32 -41.43
C GLU A 37 20.61 21.84 -40.57
N VAL A 38 20.90 21.17 -39.45
CA VAL A 38 22.07 21.45 -38.61
C VAL A 38 23.26 20.66 -39.14
N LYS A 39 24.19 21.36 -39.80
CA LYS A 39 25.35 20.74 -40.46
C LYS A 39 26.59 20.69 -39.57
N LYS A 40 26.71 21.66 -38.66
CA LYS A 40 27.92 21.93 -37.91
C LYS A 40 27.76 21.56 -36.43
N PRO A 41 28.76 20.92 -35.80
CA PRO A 41 28.73 20.58 -34.37
C PRO A 41 28.96 21.80 -33.46
N GLU A 42 29.49 22.90 -33.99
CA GLU A 42 29.83 24.09 -33.21
C GLU A 42 28.58 24.78 -32.65
N THR A 43 28.72 25.38 -31.46
CA THR A 43 27.62 26.04 -30.74
C THR A 43 27.69 27.56 -30.90
N ILE A 44 28.66 28.19 -30.26
CA ILE A 44 28.91 29.63 -30.28
C ILE A 44 30.36 29.90 -30.66
N ASN A 45 30.60 31.08 -31.21
CA ASN A 45 31.93 31.56 -31.47
C ASN A 45 32.62 31.98 -30.17
N TYR A 46 33.83 31.48 -29.92
CA TYR A 46 34.55 31.70 -28.66
C TYR A 46 34.94 33.17 -28.40
N ARG A 47 35.07 34.01 -29.45
CA ARG A 47 35.41 35.45 -29.30
C ARG A 47 34.18 36.32 -29.18
N SER A 48 33.20 36.12 -30.06
CA SER A 48 32.03 37.02 -30.16
C SER A 48 30.84 36.57 -29.32
N PHE A 49 30.87 35.33 -28.78
CA PHE A 49 29.75 34.65 -28.13
C PHE A 49 28.46 34.58 -28.95
N LYS A 50 28.53 34.88 -30.25
CA LYS A 50 27.40 34.78 -31.15
C LYS A 50 27.22 33.32 -31.60
N PRO A 51 25.98 32.86 -31.83
CA PRO A 51 25.75 31.53 -32.36
C PRO A 51 26.36 31.35 -33.75
N GLU A 52 26.98 30.19 -33.96
CA GLU A 52 27.60 29.84 -35.25
C GLU A 52 26.55 29.57 -36.34
N LYS A 53 26.93 29.87 -37.59
CA LYS A 53 26.06 29.63 -38.76
C LYS A 53 25.98 28.13 -39.04
N ASP A 54 24.78 27.63 -39.24
CA ASP A 54 24.44 26.21 -39.46
C ASP A 54 24.86 25.25 -38.31
N GLY A 55 25.22 25.81 -37.14
CA GLY A 55 25.59 25.09 -35.94
C GLY A 55 24.40 24.76 -35.01
N LEU A 56 24.69 24.14 -33.87
CA LEU A 56 23.68 23.68 -32.91
C LEU A 56 22.84 24.80 -32.28
N PHE A 57 23.30 26.06 -32.32
CA PHE A 57 22.59 27.22 -31.77
C PHE A 57 22.19 28.24 -32.85
N CYS A 58 22.29 27.84 -34.13
CA CYS A 58 22.14 28.73 -35.27
C CYS A 58 20.89 29.62 -35.21
N ALA A 59 21.10 30.94 -35.27
CA ALA A 59 20.00 31.90 -35.22
C ALA A 59 19.11 31.86 -36.49
N LYS A 60 19.63 31.39 -37.62
CA LYS A 60 18.85 31.23 -38.86
C LYS A 60 17.80 30.13 -38.72
N ILE A 61 18.18 29.00 -38.09
CA ILE A 61 17.30 27.83 -37.92
C ILE A 61 16.33 28.07 -36.77
N PHE A 62 16.86 28.44 -35.60
CA PHE A 62 16.07 28.47 -34.36
C PHE A 62 15.44 29.84 -34.06
N GLY A 63 15.92 30.93 -34.67
CA GLY A 63 15.46 32.29 -34.40
C GLY A 63 16.47 33.17 -33.64
N PRO A 64 16.14 34.46 -33.43
CA PRO A 64 17.04 35.47 -32.90
C PRO A 64 17.32 35.31 -31.39
N THR A 65 18.54 35.62 -30.95
CA THR A 65 18.94 35.53 -29.53
C THR A 65 18.36 36.63 -28.64
N LYS A 66 18.02 37.78 -29.23
CA LYS A 66 17.42 38.93 -28.57
C LYS A 66 16.11 39.27 -29.25
N ASP A 67 15.15 39.78 -28.48
CA ASP A 67 13.84 40.15 -29.00
C ASP A 67 13.96 41.25 -30.06
N TRP A 68 13.36 41.02 -31.22
CA TRP A 68 13.29 41.97 -32.33
C TRP A 68 14.68 42.44 -32.82
N GLU A 69 15.70 41.59 -32.73
CA GLU A 69 17.06 41.90 -33.19
C GLU A 69 17.66 40.73 -33.98
N CYS A 70 18.17 41.01 -35.19
CA CYS A 70 18.89 40.02 -35.98
C CYS A 70 20.33 39.79 -35.46
N ASN A 71 20.93 38.63 -35.74
CA ASN A 71 22.23 38.25 -35.18
C ASN A 71 23.41 39.19 -35.56
N CYS A 72 23.36 39.84 -36.73
CA CYS A 72 24.38 40.81 -37.14
C CYS A 72 24.14 42.22 -36.59
N GLY A 73 22.94 42.52 -36.06
CA GLY A 73 22.57 43.83 -35.54
C GLY A 73 22.16 44.88 -36.58
N LYS A 74 22.02 44.51 -37.88
CA LYS A 74 21.53 45.43 -38.95
C LYS A 74 20.11 45.91 -38.68
N TYR A 75 19.20 44.97 -38.41
CA TYR A 75 17.81 45.23 -38.07
C TYR A 75 17.59 45.06 -36.56
N LYS A 76 17.06 46.10 -35.92
CA LYS A 76 16.77 46.16 -34.48
C LYS A 76 15.42 46.83 -34.23
N ARG A 77 14.80 46.48 -33.08
CA ARG A 77 13.52 47.01 -32.59
C ARG A 77 12.32 46.51 -33.40
N MET A 78 11.14 46.70 -32.83
CA MET A 78 9.87 46.15 -33.31
C MET A 78 9.47 46.61 -34.74
N LYS A 79 10.00 47.75 -35.20
CA LYS A 79 9.74 48.30 -36.54
C LYS A 79 10.12 47.37 -37.71
N HIS A 80 11.03 46.42 -37.49
CA HIS A 80 11.49 45.48 -38.51
C HIS A 80 10.91 44.07 -38.31
N ARG A 81 9.80 43.93 -37.59
CA ARG A 81 9.11 42.67 -37.34
C ARG A 81 8.84 41.91 -38.65
N GLY A 82 9.21 40.63 -38.66
CA GLY A 82 8.97 39.72 -39.80
C GLY A 82 9.96 39.86 -40.96
N ILE A 83 10.89 40.83 -40.92
CA ILE A 83 11.92 40.97 -41.95
C ILE A 83 13.02 39.93 -41.73
N VAL A 84 13.40 39.21 -42.79
CA VAL A 84 14.57 38.33 -42.80
C VAL A 84 15.80 39.14 -43.20
N CYS A 85 16.83 39.09 -42.37
CA CYS A 85 18.01 39.92 -42.59
C CYS A 85 18.88 39.42 -43.77
N ASP A 86 19.11 40.23 -44.80
CA ASP A 86 19.94 39.88 -45.96
C ASP A 86 21.37 39.44 -45.59
N LYS A 87 21.99 40.08 -44.58
CA LYS A 87 23.37 39.76 -44.14
C LYS A 87 23.50 38.42 -43.41
N CYS A 88 22.54 38.05 -42.55
CA CYS A 88 22.69 36.88 -41.67
C CYS A 88 21.61 35.81 -41.85
N GLY A 89 20.58 36.09 -42.66
CA GLY A 89 19.43 35.21 -42.89
C GLY A 89 18.52 35.01 -41.68
N VAL A 90 18.68 35.81 -40.62
CA VAL A 90 17.88 35.68 -39.38
C VAL A 90 16.64 36.55 -39.48
N GLU A 91 15.50 35.96 -39.18
CA GLU A 91 14.21 36.62 -39.08
C GLU A 91 14.10 37.45 -37.78
N VAL A 92 13.58 38.68 -37.89
CA VAL A 92 13.41 39.59 -36.75
C VAL A 92 12.06 39.34 -36.07
N ILE A 93 12.10 38.55 -35.00
CA ILE A 93 10.94 38.09 -34.21
C ILE A 93 11.31 38.04 -32.72
N GLN A 94 10.39 37.63 -31.86
CA GLN A 94 10.69 37.38 -30.44
C GLN A 94 11.66 36.20 -30.29
N SER A 95 12.55 36.28 -29.31
CA SER A 95 13.49 35.20 -28.97
C SER A 95 12.80 33.93 -28.47
N LYS A 96 11.57 34.03 -27.94
CA LYS A 96 10.73 32.91 -27.47
C LYS A 96 10.60 31.78 -28.49
N VAL A 97 10.58 32.10 -29.78
CA VAL A 97 10.49 31.10 -30.87
C VAL A 97 11.66 30.11 -30.86
N ARG A 98 12.81 30.44 -30.26
CA ARG A 98 13.95 29.52 -30.07
C ARG A 98 13.66 28.35 -29.13
N ARG A 99 12.52 28.38 -28.45
CA ARG A 99 11.99 27.28 -27.65
C ARG A 99 11.08 26.34 -28.45
N GLU A 100 10.55 26.79 -29.58
CA GLU A 100 9.53 26.10 -30.38
C GLU A 100 10.09 25.59 -31.71
N ARG A 101 10.90 26.38 -32.43
CA ARG A 101 11.46 26.02 -33.74
C ARG A 101 12.42 24.84 -33.61
N MET A 102 12.19 23.79 -34.40
CA MET A 102 13.06 22.61 -34.47
C MET A 102 14.03 22.70 -35.66
N GLY A 103 15.14 21.97 -35.56
CA GLY A 103 16.01 21.67 -36.70
C GLY A 103 15.98 20.19 -37.02
N HIS A 104 16.71 19.76 -38.05
CA HIS A 104 16.93 18.33 -38.33
C HIS A 104 18.38 18.05 -38.73
N ILE A 105 18.76 16.77 -38.70
CA ILE A 105 20.00 16.23 -39.23
C ILE A 105 19.65 15.14 -40.23
N GLU A 106 20.13 15.28 -41.47
CA GLU A 106 19.98 14.26 -42.50
C GLU A 106 21.08 13.20 -42.33
N LEU A 107 20.70 11.96 -42.04
CA LEU A 107 21.65 10.87 -41.81
C LEU A 107 22.23 10.36 -43.14
N ALA A 108 23.51 10.02 -43.13
CA ALA A 108 24.21 9.47 -44.29
C ALA A 108 23.85 8.00 -44.57
N ALA A 109 23.36 7.29 -43.55
CA ALA A 109 22.89 5.92 -43.63
C ALA A 109 21.67 5.76 -42.71
N PRO A 110 20.70 4.89 -43.04
CA PRO A 110 19.56 4.60 -42.17
C PRO A 110 20.01 4.07 -40.82
N VAL A 111 19.34 4.46 -39.74
CA VAL A 111 19.67 4.07 -38.36
C VAL A 111 18.44 3.51 -37.66
N ALA A 112 18.56 2.34 -37.04
CA ALA A 112 17.44 1.75 -36.32
C ALA A 112 17.14 2.52 -35.02
N HIS A 113 15.89 2.81 -34.73
CA HIS A 113 15.55 3.50 -33.48
C HIS A 113 15.60 2.53 -32.27
N ILE A 114 16.41 2.86 -31.26
CA ILE A 114 16.68 2.00 -30.09
C ILE A 114 15.43 1.55 -29.31
N TRP A 115 14.40 2.39 -29.21
CA TRP A 115 13.15 2.05 -28.54
C TRP A 115 12.42 0.84 -29.16
N PHE A 116 12.36 0.77 -30.49
CA PHE A 116 11.67 -0.31 -31.21
C PHE A 116 12.54 -1.56 -31.32
N LEU A 117 13.86 -1.40 -31.36
CA LEU A 117 14.82 -2.49 -31.40
C LEU A 117 14.97 -3.20 -30.04
N LYS A 118 15.43 -2.49 -29.00
CA LYS A 118 15.69 -3.03 -27.65
C LYS A 118 14.52 -2.88 -26.68
N GLY A 119 13.33 -2.52 -27.18
CA GLY A 119 12.10 -2.60 -26.40
C GLY A 119 11.92 -4.03 -25.86
N VAL A 120 11.44 -4.18 -24.64
CA VAL A 120 11.00 -5.49 -24.13
C VAL A 120 9.48 -5.48 -24.14
N PRO A 121 8.81 -6.15 -25.09
CA PRO A 121 9.36 -6.92 -26.21
C PRO A 121 9.77 -6.06 -27.43
N SER A 122 10.66 -6.61 -28.28
CA SER A 122 11.17 -5.92 -29.48
C SER A 122 10.08 -5.84 -30.55
N ARG A 123 9.78 -4.63 -31.04
CA ARG A 123 8.71 -4.43 -32.03
C ARG A 123 9.14 -4.86 -33.42
N ILE A 124 10.38 -4.53 -33.80
CA ILE A 124 10.99 -4.97 -35.06
C ILE A 124 11.12 -6.50 -35.09
N GLY A 125 11.58 -7.12 -33.99
CA GLY A 125 11.71 -8.58 -33.90
C GLY A 125 10.38 -9.32 -34.00
N ILE A 126 9.32 -8.80 -33.36
CA ILE A 126 7.99 -9.39 -33.44
C ILE A 126 7.42 -9.29 -34.87
N LEU A 127 7.59 -8.16 -35.55
CA LEU A 127 7.08 -7.97 -36.91
C LEU A 127 7.78 -8.88 -37.92
N LEU A 128 9.11 -9.00 -37.84
CA LEU A 128 9.92 -9.83 -38.74
C LEU A 128 9.99 -11.32 -38.33
N ASP A 129 9.44 -11.70 -37.17
CA ASP A 129 9.59 -13.05 -36.56
C ASP A 129 11.05 -13.49 -36.35
N MET A 130 11.92 -12.52 -36.07
CA MET A 130 13.35 -12.75 -35.81
C MET A 130 13.67 -12.50 -34.34
N SER A 131 14.63 -13.26 -33.80
CA SER A 131 15.12 -13.02 -32.45
C SER A 131 15.95 -11.72 -32.38
N LEU A 132 15.99 -11.09 -31.20
CA LEU A 132 16.77 -9.87 -30.99
C LEU A 132 18.26 -10.06 -31.32
N LYS A 133 18.83 -11.22 -30.98
CA LYS A 133 20.23 -11.55 -31.30
C LYS A 133 20.48 -11.59 -32.80
N GLN A 134 19.54 -12.14 -33.58
CA GLN A 134 19.65 -12.18 -35.04
C GLN A 134 19.61 -10.77 -35.64
N LEU A 135 18.71 -9.91 -35.15
CA LEU A 135 18.64 -8.51 -35.60
C LEU A 135 19.90 -7.71 -35.25
N GLU A 136 20.49 -7.91 -34.07
CA GLU A 136 21.74 -7.26 -33.69
C GLU A 136 22.90 -7.68 -34.60
N LYS A 137 22.99 -8.96 -34.98
CA LYS A 137 24.00 -9.44 -35.93
C LYS A 137 23.90 -8.75 -37.29
N ILE A 138 22.69 -8.53 -37.79
CA ILE A 138 22.46 -7.79 -39.05
C ILE A 138 22.87 -6.32 -38.88
N LEU A 139 22.40 -5.66 -37.82
CA LEU A 139 22.62 -4.22 -37.59
C LEU A 139 24.09 -3.86 -37.39
N TYR A 140 24.86 -4.71 -36.71
CA TYR A 140 26.28 -4.47 -36.43
C TYR A 140 27.22 -5.06 -37.50
N PHE A 141 26.68 -5.43 -38.66
CA PHE A 141 27.41 -5.91 -39.82
C PHE A 141 28.19 -7.22 -39.57
N GLU A 142 27.67 -8.12 -38.74
CA GLU A 142 28.26 -9.45 -38.47
C GLU A 142 27.75 -10.54 -39.44
N ALA A 143 26.50 -10.44 -39.89
CA ALA A 143 25.87 -11.41 -40.79
C ALA A 143 24.97 -10.73 -41.81
N TYR A 144 24.90 -11.30 -43.00
CA TYR A 144 23.97 -10.92 -44.06
C TYR A 144 22.61 -11.56 -43.82
N VAL A 145 21.55 -10.92 -44.32
CA VAL A 145 20.19 -11.47 -44.34
C VAL A 145 19.72 -11.59 -45.79
N VAL A 146 19.08 -12.71 -46.10
CA VAL A 146 18.45 -12.93 -47.42
C VAL A 146 17.19 -12.07 -47.51
N LEU A 147 17.20 -11.12 -48.46
CA LEU A 147 16.07 -10.24 -48.77
C LEU A 147 15.13 -10.88 -49.78
N ASP A 148 15.70 -11.51 -50.80
CA ASP A 148 14.96 -12.20 -51.85
C ASP A 148 15.77 -13.44 -52.28
N PRO A 149 15.27 -14.66 -51.99
CA PRO A 149 15.94 -15.89 -52.37
C PRO A 149 15.82 -16.23 -53.87
N GLN A 150 14.92 -15.59 -54.63
CA GLN A 150 14.60 -15.95 -56.02
C GLN A 150 14.49 -17.48 -56.21
N ASP A 151 15.27 -18.07 -57.13
CA ASP A 151 15.24 -19.50 -57.46
C ASP A 151 16.22 -20.36 -56.65
N THR A 152 16.87 -19.80 -55.62
CA THR A 152 17.85 -20.53 -54.78
C THR A 152 17.16 -21.30 -53.64
N PRO A 153 17.81 -22.35 -53.07
CA PRO A 153 17.26 -23.08 -51.92
C PRO A 153 17.28 -22.29 -50.60
N LEU A 154 17.74 -21.04 -50.60
CA LEU A 154 17.81 -20.17 -49.44
C LEU A 154 16.41 -19.75 -48.98
N LYS A 155 16.23 -19.55 -47.68
CA LYS A 155 14.96 -19.04 -47.14
C LYS A 155 15.01 -17.53 -46.97
N GLU A 156 13.88 -16.87 -47.24
CA GLU A 156 13.70 -15.47 -46.89
C GLU A 156 13.96 -15.26 -45.38
N LYS A 157 14.70 -14.21 -45.02
CA LYS A 157 15.12 -13.90 -43.63
C LYS A 157 16.13 -14.89 -43.02
N GLU A 158 16.70 -15.79 -43.81
CA GLU A 158 17.84 -16.61 -43.39
C GLU A 158 19.10 -15.75 -43.20
N LEU A 159 19.92 -16.11 -42.21
CA LEU A 159 21.18 -15.42 -41.91
C LEU A 159 22.36 -16.15 -42.54
N LEU A 160 23.17 -15.42 -43.28
CA LEU A 160 24.40 -15.91 -43.89
C LEU A 160 25.61 -15.27 -43.23
N THR A 161 26.57 -16.08 -42.80
CA THR A 161 27.90 -15.60 -42.41
C THR A 161 28.66 -15.14 -43.65
N GLU A 162 29.74 -14.36 -43.48
CA GLU A 162 30.52 -13.90 -44.63
C GLU A 162 31.12 -15.06 -45.45
N GLU A 163 31.53 -16.15 -44.80
CA GLU A 163 32.00 -17.38 -45.44
C GLU A 163 30.89 -18.05 -46.25
N LYS A 164 29.73 -18.32 -45.64
CA LYS A 164 28.57 -18.91 -46.33
C LYS A 164 28.06 -18.04 -47.47
N TYR A 165 28.12 -16.72 -47.32
CA TYR A 165 27.75 -15.80 -48.38
C TYR A 165 28.68 -15.97 -49.58
N ARG A 166 30.00 -16.07 -49.37
CA ARG A 166 30.96 -16.36 -50.45
C ARG A 166 30.69 -17.72 -51.08
N GLU A 167 30.48 -18.77 -50.29
CA GLU A 167 30.14 -20.11 -50.80
C GLU A 167 28.87 -20.09 -51.66
N CYS A 168 27.82 -19.39 -51.22
CA CYS A 168 26.58 -19.26 -52.00
C CYS A 168 26.78 -18.45 -53.28
N VAL A 169 27.61 -17.39 -53.25
CA VAL A 169 27.95 -16.61 -54.45
C VAL A 169 28.78 -17.45 -55.43
N ASP A 170 29.70 -18.27 -54.94
CA ASP A 170 30.52 -19.17 -55.76
C ASP A 170 29.67 -20.30 -56.38
N GLN A 171 28.68 -20.81 -55.65
CA GLN A 171 27.78 -21.87 -56.11
C GLN A 171 26.69 -21.40 -57.08
N TYR A 172 26.01 -20.31 -56.76
CA TYR A 172 24.80 -19.87 -57.47
C TYR A 172 25.03 -18.63 -58.35
N GLY A 173 26.19 -17.98 -58.24
CA GLY A 173 26.50 -16.71 -58.90
C GLY A 173 25.98 -15.48 -58.13
N PRO A 174 26.54 -14.28 -58.39
CA PRO A 174 26.25 -13.07 -57.60
C PRO A 174 24.87 -12.44 -57.86
N GLN A 175 24.12 -12.87 -58.88
CA GLN A 175 22.81 -12.31 -59.24
C GLN A 175 21.61 -13.22 -58.95
N SER A 176 21.84 -14.45 -58.50
CA SER A 176 20.77 -15.45 -58.31
C SER A 176 20.00 -15.30 -57.00
N PHE A 177 20.49 -14.50 -56.06
CA PHE A 177 19.79 -14.18 -54.81
C PHE A 177 20.23 -12.82 -54.31
N ARG A 178 19.35 -12.12 -53.57
CA ARG A 178 19.63 -10.78 -53.03
C ARG A 178 19.79 -10.83 -51.51
N VAL A 179 20.94 -10.40 -51.04
CA VAL A 179 21.22 -10.24 -49.60
C VAL A 179 21.43 -8.78 -49.23
N GLY A 180 21.15 -8.45 -47.98
CA GLY A 180 21.43 -7.16 -47.39
C GLY A 180 22.16 -7.28 -46.05
N ILE A 181 22.76 -6.19 -45.59
CA ILE A 181 23.36 -6.09 -44.26
C ILE A 181 23.07 -4.70 -43.66
N GLY A 182 23.10 -4.58 -42.33
CA GLY A 182 22.87 -3.32 -41.63
C GLY A 182 21.41 -2.91 -41.51
N ALA A 183 21.19 -1.66 -41.10
CA ALA A 183 19.84 -1.10 -40.90
C ALA A 183 19.05 -0.92 -42.21
N GLU A 184 19.75 -0.76 -43.34
CA GLU A 184 19.14 -0.67 -44.67
C GLU A 184 18.42 -1.96 -45.06
N ALA A 185 19.05 -3.12 -44.82
CA ALA A 185 18.45 -4.42 -45.06
C ALA A 185 17.18 -4.63 -44.21
N ILE A 186 17.22 -4.24 -42.93
CA ILE A 186 16.05 -4.33 -42.06
C ILE A 186 14.92 -3.42 -42.53
N ARG A 187 15.25 -2.21 -43.01
CA ARG A 187 14.25 -1.29 -43.56
C ARG A 187 13.57 -1.89 -44.78
N GLU A 188 14.33 -2.53 -45.67
CA GLU A 188 13.78 -3.15 -46.88
C GLU A 188 12.86 -4.33 -46.54
N LEU A 189 13.28 -5.20 -45.61
CA LEU A 189 12.42 -6.26 -45.08
C LEU A 189 11.13 -5.70 -44.46
N LEU A 190 11.21 -4.60 -43.70
CA LEU A 190 10.03 -3.96 -43.11
C LEU A 190 9.11 -3.35 -44.16
N ARG A 191 9.64 -2.88 -45.29
CA ARG A 191 8.87 -2.29 -46.39
C ARG A 191 8.08 -3.35 -47.17
N GLN A 192 8.59 -4.57 -47.23
CA GLN A 192 7.90 -5.72 -47.85
C GLN A 192 6.78 -6.28 -46.98
N VAL A 193 6.72 -5.94 -45.69
CA VAL A 193 5.66 -6.40 -44.79
C VAL A 193 4.38 -5.61 -45.06
N ASP A 194 3.41 -6.26 -45.71
CA ASP A 194 2.05 -5.77 -45.78
C ASP A 194 1.28 -6.14 -44.50
N ILE A 195 0.82 -5.12 -43.77
CA ILE A 195 0.15 -5.26 -42.47
C ILE A 195 -1.25 -5.87 -42.65
N GLU A 196 -1.96 -5.54 -43.73
CA GLU A 196 -3.36 -5.93 -43.91
C GLU A 196 -3.49 -7.43 -44.16
N THR A 197 -2.70 -7.94 -45.09
CA THR A 197 -2.60 -9.39 -45.37
C THR A 197 -2.09 -10.17 -44.15
N LEU A 198 -1.04 -9.69 -43.48
CA LEU A 198 -0.53 -10.37 -42.28
C LEU A 198 -1.55 -10.40 -41.13
N TRP A 199 -2.37 -9.37 -41.00
CA TRP A 199 -3.42 -9.33 -39.97
C TRP A 199 -4.48 -10.40 -40.25
N ALA A 200 -4.97 -10.49 -41.49
CA ALA A 200 -5.97 -11.48 -41.90
C ALA A 200 -5.47 -12.91 -41.67
N GLU A 201 -4.28 -13.24 -42.18
CA GLU A 201 -3.69 -14.58 -42.04
C GLU A 201 -3.52 -15.00 -40.56
N ARG A 202 -3.04 -14.07 -39.72
CA ARG A 202 -2.75 -14.38 -38.32
C ARG A 202 -4.02 -14.51 -37.51
N HIS A 203 -5.05 -13.73 -37.82
CA HIS A 203 -6.34 -13.87 -37.18
C HIS A 203 -6.99 -15.23 -37.49
N GLU A 204 -6.83 -15.73 -38.71
CA GLU A 204 -7.30 -17.07 -39.08
C GLU A 204 -6.49 -18.18 -38.39
N LYS A 205 -5.15 -18.07 -38.37
CA LYS A 205 -4.27 -19.02 -37.68
C LYS A 205 -4.56 -19.14 -36.18
N VAL A 206 -4.99 -18.06 -35.51
CA VAL A 206 -5.42 -18.11 -34.10
C VAL A 206 -6.67 -18.96 -33.94
N LYS A 207 -7.62 -18.89 -34.87
CA LYS A 207 -8.84 -19.72 -34.83
C LYS A 207 -8.54 -21.20 -35.09
N ALA A 208 -7.59 -21.48 -35.99
CA ALA A 208 -7.24 -22.85 -36.38
C ALA A 208 -6.33 -23.59 -35.39
N THR A 209 -5.57 -22.87 -34.54
CA THR A 209 -4.54 -23.48 -33.69
C THR A 209 -5.10 -23.95 -32.35
N THR A 210 -4.93 -25.24 -32.03
CA THR A 210 -5.30 -25.82 -30.73
C THR A 210 -4.19 -25.70 -29.67
N SER A 211 -2.92 -25.54 -30.08
CA SER A 211 -1.78 -25.47 -29.16
C SER A 211 -1.71 -24.15 -28.38
N ALA A 212 -1.79 -24.23 -27.04
CA ALA A 212 -1.75 -23.06 -26.16
C ALA A 212 -0.45 -22.24 -26.28
N ALA A 213 0.70 -22.91 -26.48
CA ALA A 213 2.00 -22.24 -26.59
C ALA A 213 2.12 -21.46 -27.91
N LEU A 214 1.69 -22.07 -29.02
CA LEU A 214 1.69 -21.44 -30.33
C LEU A 214 0.69 -20.28 -30.38
N ASN A 215 -0.52 -20.48 -29.84
CA ASN A 215 -1.51 -19.42 -29.68
C ASN A 215 -0.94 -18.22 -28.94
N LYS A 216 -0.29 -18.43 -27.79
CA LYS A 216 0.33 -17.33 -27.03
C LYS A 216 1.39 -16.57 -27.83
N LYS A 217 2.17 -17.24 -28.69
CA LYS A 217 3.15 -16.58 -29.58
C LYS A 217 2.44 -15.76 -30.66
N ILE A 218 1.44 -16.33 -31.32
CA ILE A 218 0.69 -15.66 -32.40
C ILE A 218 -0.10 -14.47 -31.84
N THR A 219 -0.81 -14.62 -30.72
CA THR A 219 -1.56 -13.51 -30.09
C THR A 219 -0.66 -12.34 -29.72
N LYS A 220 0.56 -12.58 -29.22
CA LYS A 220 1.53 -11.50 -28.93
C LYS A 220 1.91 -10.73 -30.19
N ARG A 221 2.06 -11.42 -31.32
CA ARG A 221 2.39 -10.81 -32.62
C ARG A 221 1.18 -10.07 -33.20
N LEU A 222 0.00 -10.70 -33.17
CA LEU A 222 -1.26 -10.13 -33.64
C LEU A 222 -1.56 -8.79 -32.95
N LYS A 223 -1.34 -8.67 -31.64
CA LYS A 223 -1.50 -7.39 -30.92
C LYS A 223 -0.65 -6.25 -31.48
N VAL A 224 0.58 -6.54 -31.93
CA VAL A 224 1.46 -5.52 -32.53
C VAL A 224 0.96 -5.15 -33.92
N ILE A 225 0.59 -6.14 -34.73
CA ILE A 225 0.06 -5.95 -36.09
C ILE A 225 -1.24 -5.13 -36.03
N GLU A 226 -2.17 -5.49 -35.15
CA GLU A 226 -3.42 -4.78 -34.94
C GLU A 226 -3.19 -3.32 -34.52
N ALA A 227 -2.19 -3.05 -33.68
CA ALA A 227 -1.83 -1.68 -33.30
C ALA A 227 -1.29 -0.88 -34.51
N PHE A 228 -0.51 -1.49 -35.40
CA PHE A 228 -0.06 -0.85 -36.64
C PHE A 228 -1.23 -0.60 -37.60
N TYR A 229 -2.11 -1.58 -37.77
CA TYR A 229 -3.32 -1.47 -38.60
C TYR A 229 -4.23 -0.31 -38.14
N LYS A 230 -4.56 -0.26 -36.84
CA LYS A 230 -5.40 0.81 -36.26
C LYS A 230 -4.74 2.19 -36.29
N SER A 231 -3.41 2.26 -36.16
CA SER A 231 -2.69 3.54 -36.09
C SER A 231 -2.35 4.15 -37.44
N GLY A 232 -2.40 3.37 -38.53
CA GLY A 232 -1.98 3.80 -39.87
C GLY A 232 -0.49 4.11 -39.97
N ASN A 233 0.33 3.65 -39.02
CA ASN A 233 1.78 3.81 -39.07
C ASN A 233 2.37 2.82 -40.06
N LYS A 234 3.44 3.22 -40.76
CA LYS A 234 4.19 2.31 -41.61
C LYS A 234 5.38 1.66 -40.88
N PRO A 235 5.68 0.36 -41.07
CA PRO A 235 6.76 -0.33 -40.35
C PRO A 235 8.15 0.29 -40.56
N GLU A 236 8.42 0.80 -41.76
CA GLU A 236 9.72 1.37 -42.13
C GLU A 236 10.07 2.63 -41.34
N TRP A 237 9.10 3.34 -40.75
CA TRP A 237 9.36 4.54 -39.92
C TRP A 237 10.10 4.23 -38.61
N MET A 238 10.23 2.95 -38.24
CA MET A 238 11.09 2.54 -37.11
C MET A 238 12.59 2.67 -37.43
N ILE A 239 12.95 2.78 -38.71
CA ILE A 239 14.30 3.08 -39.18
C ILE A 239 14.35 4.57 -39.58
N LEU A 240 15.23 5.31 -38.93
CA LEU A 240 15.35 6.75 -39.09
C LEU A 240 16.29 7.09 -40.24
N ASP A 241 15.83 7.96 -41.14
CA ASP A 241 16.67 8.68 -42.12
C ASP A 241 17.02 10.09 -41.63
N VAL A 242 16.14 10.67 -40.82
CA VAL A 242 16.21 12.07 -40.37
C VAL A 242 16.02 12.10 -38.86
N ILE A 243 16.88 12.85 -38.17
CA ILE A 243 16.77 13.06 -36.72
C ILE A 243 16.36 14.50 -36.44
N PRO A 244 15.28 14.73 -35.67
CA PRO A 244 14.93 16.07 -35.21
C PRO A 244 15.92 16.56 -34.15
N VAL A 245 16.32 17.83 -34.25
CA VAL A 245 17.16 18.51 -33.28
C VAL A 245 16.30 19.35 -32.36
N LEU A 246 16.42 19.10 -31.06
CA LEU A 246 15.67 19.82 -30.03
C LEU A 246 16.02 21.33 -30.06
N PRO A 247 15.04 22.23 -29.83
CA PRO A 247 15.29 23.67 -29.76
C PRO A 247 16.33 24.06 -28.69
N PRO A 248 17.22 25.05 -28.93
CA PRO A 248 18.31 25.43 -28.03
C PRO A 248 17.89 25.82 -26.61
N GLU A 249 16.74 26.47 -26.43
CA GLU A 249 16.24 26.86 -25.09
C GLU A 249 15.92 25.65 -24.20
N LEU A 250 15.62 24.50 -24.80
CA LEU A 250 15.41 23.25 -24.05
C LEU A 250 16.74 22.54 -23.74
N ARG A 251 17.86 23.01 -24.30
CA ARG A 251 19.23 22.53 -24.08
C ARG A 251 20.22 23.70 -23.93
N PRO A 252 20.00 24.60 -22.95
CA PRO A 252 20.66 25.89 -22.91
C PRO A 252 22.17 25.77 -22.67
N LEU A 253 22.86 26.83 -23.05
CA LEU A 253 24.26 27.07 -22.75
C LEU A 253 24.30 28.37 -21.95
N VAL A 254 24.44 28.25 -20.63
CA VAL A 254 24.31 29.38 -19.71
C VAL A 254 25.70 29.88 -19.33
N PRO A 255 26.01 31.17 -19.55
CA PRO A 255 27.25 31.75 -19.04
C PRO A 255 27.22 31.77 -17.51
N LEU A 256 28.31 31.33 -16.89
CA LEU A 256 28.56 31.45 -15.46
C LEU A 256 29.57 32.57 -15.22
N ASP A 257 29.58 33.11 -14.00
CA ASP A 257 30.57 34.09 -13.56
C ASP A 257 31.99 33.51 -13.74
N GLY A 258 32.91 34.32 -14.30
CA GLY A 258 34.27 33.89 -14.63
C GLY A 258 34.48 33.30 -16.03
N GLY A 259 33.57 33.57 -16.98
CA GLY A 259 33.74 33.23 -18.40
C GLY A 259 33.59 31.74 -18.72
N ARG A 260 33.11 30.94 -17.77
CA ARG A 260 32.78 29.52 -17.96
C ARG A 260 31.35 29.38 -18.48
N PHE A 261 31.07 28.25 -19.15
CA PHE A 261 29.74 27.93 -19.64
C PHE A 261 29.23 26.62 -19.06
N ALA A 262 28.01 26.62 -18.54
CA ALA A 262 27.28 25.40 -18.21
C ALA A 262 26.56 24.92 -19.48
N THR A 263 26.94 23.74 -19.98
CA THR A 263 26.33 23.13 -21.16
C THR A 263 25.39 21.98 -20.77
N SER A 264 24.25 21.89 -21.46
CA SER A 264 23.41 20.68 -21.38
C SER A 264 24.11 19.47 -22.01
N ASP A 265 24.02 18.30 -21.35
CA ASP A 265 24.58 17.02 -21.82
C ASP A 265 24.09 16.63 -23.23
N LEU A 266 22.87 17.04 -23.60
CA LEU A 266 22.32 16.77 -24.93
C LEU A 266 23.17 17.38 -26.06
N ASN A 267 23.77 18.55 -25.83
CA ASN A 267 24.60 19.21 -26.84
C ASN A 267 25.83 18.35 -27.18
N ASP A 268 26.39 17.64 -26.20
CA ASP A 268 27.51 16.72 -26.42
C ASP A 268 27.09 15.47 -27.19
N LEU A 269 25.89 14.94 -26.93
CA LEU A 269 25.33 13.81 -27.68
C LEU A 269 25.04 14.19 -29.13
N TYR A 270 24.38 15.33 -29.37
CA TYR A 270 24.15 15.85 -30.73
C TYR A 270 25.46 16.11 -31.48
N ARG A 271 26.46 16.72 -30.82
CA ARG A 271 27.79 16.93 -31.40
C ARG A 271 28.44 15.64 -31.86
N ARG A 272 28.33 14.56 -31.08
CA ARG A 272 28.84 13.24 -31.48
C ARG A 272 28.13 12.70 -32.72
N VAL A 273 26.80 12.79 -32.76
CA VAL A 273 26.00 12.35 -33.93
C VAL A 273 26.41 13.11 -35.18
N ILE A 274 26.48 14.45 -35.12
CA ILE A 274 26.86 15.30 -36.26
C ILE A 274 28.28 14.97 -36.74
N ASN A 275 29.24 14.82 -35.83
CA ASN A 275 30.62 14.49 -36.18
C ASN A 275 30.74 13.13 -36.89
N ARG A 276 30.06 12.10 -36.38
CA ARG A 276 30.04 10.76 -36.99
C ARG A 276 29.35 10.76 -38.34
N ASN A 277 28.22 11.46 -38.44
CA ASN A 277 27.46 11.58 -39.67
C ASN A 277 28.25 12.30 -40.76
N ASN A 278 28.87 13.44 -40.44
CA ASN A 278 29.70 14.20 -41.39
C ASN A 278 30.94 13.41 -41.82
N ARG A 279 31.56 12.65 -40.90
CA ARG A 279 32.68 11.77 -41.23
C ARG A 279 32.24 10.66 -42.18
N LEU A 280 31.07 10.05 -41.95
CA LEU A 280 30.51 9.04 -42.84
C LEU A 280 30.20 9.61 -44.23
N LYS A 281 29.57 10.79 -44.34
CA LYS A 281 29.35 11.48 -45.63
C LYS A 281 30.66 11.64 -46.42
N ARG A 282 31.70 12.15 -45.76
CA ARG A 282 33.03 12.31 -46.38
C ARG A 282 33.66 10.98 -46.81
N LEU A 283 33.53 9.92 -46.01
CA LEU A 283 34.09 8.60 -46.34
C LEU A 283 33.38 7.98 -47.56
N VAL A 284 32.07 8.19 -47.68
CA VAL A 284 31.29 7.73 -48.84
C VAL A 284 31.67 8.54 -50.09
N GLU A 285 31.79 9.87 -49.98
CA GLU A 285 32.24 10.75 -51.07
C GLU A 285 33.65 10.38 -51.58
N LEU A 286 34.55 10.03 -50.66
CA LEU A 286 35.92 9.58 -50.98
C LEU A 286 36.02 8.11 -51.42
N LYS A 287 34.88 7.39 -51.51
CA LYS A 287 34.83 5.95 -51.86
C LYS A 287 35.79 5.10 -51.02
N ALA A 288 35.83 5.32 -49.71
CA ALA A 288 36.70 4.58 -48.79
C ALA A 288 36.37 3.07 -48.75
N PRO A 289 37.32 2.21 -48.32
CA PRO A 289 37.09 0.78 -48.19
C PRO A 289 35.85 0.43 -47.32
N GLY A 290 35.13 -0.61 -47.73
CA GLY A 290 33.86 -1.01 -47.10
C GLY A 290 33.95 -1.29 -45.60
N VAL A 291 35.08 -1.81 -45.10
CA VAL A 291 35.31 -2.05 -43.66
C VAL A 291 35.24 -0.75 -42.85
N ILE A 292 35.83 0.34 -43.37
CA ILE A 292 35.84 1.64 -42.71
C ILE A 292 34.44 2.25 -42.70
N ILE A 293 33.71 2.14 -43.82
CA ILE A 293 32.33 2.60 -43.94
C ILE A 293 31.43 1.86 -42.96
N ARG A 294 31.49 0.52 -42.91
CA ARG A 294 30.71 -0.31 -41.96
C ARG A 294 31.01 0.05 -40.51
N ASN A 295 32.29 0.25 -40.18
CA ASN A 295 32.66 0.68 -38.83
C ASN A 295 32.07 2.05 -38.49
N GLU A 296 32.13 3.04 -39.39
CA GLU A 296 31.57 4.37 -39.13
C GLU A 296 30.03 4.36 -39.10
N MET A 297 29.37 3.54 -39.92
CA MET A 297 27.92 3.26 -39.82
C MET A 297 27.55 2.68 -38.45
N ARG A 298 28.32 1.70 -37.97
CA ARG A 298 28.16 1.16 -36.61
C ARG A 298 28.31 2.28 -35.58
N MET A 299 29.38 3.09 -35.65
CA MET A 299 29.62 4.20 -34.72
C MET A 299 28.51 5.25 -34.74
N LEU A 300 27.92 5.53 -35.90
CA LEU A 300 26.77 6.41 -36.04
C LEU A 300 25.54 5.84 -35.34
N GLN A 301 25.23 4.54 -35.55
CA GLN A 301 24.18 3.84 -34.83
C GLN A 301 24.37 3.95 -33.31
N GLU A 302 25.59 3.77 -32.79
CA GLU A 302 25.85 3.91 -31.35
C GLU A 302 25.63 5.33 -30.83
N ALA A 303 26.02 6.34 -31.62
CA ALA A 303 25.87 7.75 -31.23
C ALA A 303 24.39 8.15 -31.18
N VAL A 304 23.59 7.68 -32.14
CA VAL A 304 22.14 7.91 -32.18
C VAL A 304 21.44 7.14 -31.06
N ASP A 305 21.81 5.89 -30.83
CA ASP A 305 21.33 5.09 -29.71
C ASP A 305 21.55 5.81 -28.38
N ALA A 306 22.74 6.36 -28.16
CA ALA A 306 23.08 7.09 -26.94
C ALA A 306 22.34 8.43 -26.81
N LEU A 307 22.03 9.10 -27.92
CA LEU A 307 21.21 10.33 -27.92
C LEU A 307 19.79 10.04 -27.40
N PHE A 308 19.17 8.96 -27.89
CA PHE A 308 17.82 8.57 -27.48
C PHE A 308 17.80 7.90 -26.10
N ASP A 309 18.64 6.91 -25.83
CA ASP A 309 18.74 6.22 -24.52
C ASP A 309 20.18 5.72 -24.25
N ASN A 310 20.92 6.47 -23.42
CA ASN A 310 22.35 6.24 -23.15
C ASN A 310 22.68 5.04 -22.24
N GLY A 311 21.70 4.22 -21.84
CA GLY A 311 21.93 3.04 -20.98
C GLY A 311 21.63 1.69 -21.62
N ARG A 312 20.75 1.66 -22.62
CA ARG A 312 20.09 0.42 -23.06
C ARG A 312 21.00 -0.56 -23.83
N ARG A 313 22.13 -0.07 -24.33
CA ARG A 313 23.12 -0.84 -25.08
C ARG A 313 24.21 -1.46 -24.19
N GLY A 314 24.20 -1.18 -22.88
CA GLY A 314 25.15 -1.71 -21.89
C GLY A 314 26.22 -0.69 -21.48
N ARG A 315 27.06 -0.22 -22.42
CA ARG A 315 28.11 0.76 -22.11
C ARG A 315 27.59 2.19 -22.29
N THR A 316 27.50 2.93 -21.18
CA THR A 316 27.09 4.33 -21.16
C THR A 316 28.19 5.25 -21.68
N ILE A 317 27.83 6.21 -22.52
CA ILE A 317 28.72 7.31 -22.88
C ILE A 317 28.85 8.27 -21.68
N ARG A 318 30.10 8.53 -21.29
CA ARG A 318 30.44 9.41 -20.16
C ARG A 318 31.04 10.74 -20.64
N GLY A 319 30.78 11.80 -19.88
CA GLY A 319 31.41 13.12 -20.06
C GLY A 319 32.77 13.22 -19.38
N ALA A 320 33.37 14.41 -19.38
CA ALA A 320 34.67 14.67 -18.75
C ALA A 320 34.68 14.30 -17.25
N ASN A 321 33.56 14.52 -16.55
CA ASN A 321 33.43 14.23 -15.12
C ASN A 321 33.15 12.75 -14.81
N LYS A 322 33.39 11.82 -15.77
CA LYS A 322 33.07 10.38 -15.70
C LYS A 322 31.60 10.03 -15.41
N ARG A 323 30.70 11.00 -15.27
CA ARG A 323 29.25 10.79 -15.19
C ARG A 323 28.66 10.39 -16.56
N PRO A 324 27.64 9.52 -16.61
CA PRO A 324 26.92 9.27 -17.85
C PRO A 324 26.19 10.54 -18.30
N LEU A 325 26.22 10.83 -19.60
CA LEU A 325 25.46 11.95 -20.17
C LEU A 325 23.96 11.65 -20.16
N LYS A 326 23.14 12.63 -19.79
CA LYS A 326 21.67 12.48 -19.83
C LYS A 326 21.16 12.43 -21.28
N SER A 327 20.42 11.39 -21.62
CA SER A 327 19.76 11.21 -22.93
C SER A 327 18.37 11.83 -22.98
N LEU A 328 17.74 11.85 -24.17
CA LEU A 328 16.34 12.30 -24.33
C LEU A 328 15.37 11.46 -23.49
N SER A 329 15.57 10.15 -23.41
CA SER A 329 14.75 9.27 -22.56
C SER A 329 14.88 9.63 -21.09
N ASP A 330 16.09 9.94 -20.60
CA ASP A 330 16.34 10.30 -19.20
C ASP A 330 15.69 11.63 -18.79
N MET A 331 15.46 12.52 -19.75
CA MET A 331 14.69 13.75 -19.50
C MET A 331 13.19 13.50 -19.31
N LEU A 332 12.67 12.38 -19.84
CA LEU A 332 11.26 12.01 -19.70
C LEU A 332 11.03 11.06 -18.53
N LYS A 333 11.89 10.05 -18.38
CA LYS A 333 11.76 8.95 -17.40
C LYS A 333 12.42 9.26 -16.05
N GLY A 334 12.02 8.52 -15.03
CA GLY A 334 12.62 8.57 -13.69
C GLY A 334 12.08 9.70 -12.80
N LYS A 335 12.62 9.81 -11.58
CA LYS A 335 12.17 10.80 -10.57
C LYS A 335 12.46 12.24 -11.00
N GLN A 336 13.60 12.47 -11.66
CA GLN A 336 13.99 13.78 -12.21
C GLN A 336 13.43 14.02 -13.62
N GLY A 337 12.65 13.09 -14.16
CA GLY A 337 12.03 13.22 -15.48
C GLY A 337 10.90 14.24 -15.46
N ARG A 338 10.63 14.86 -16.62
CA ARG A 338 9.64 15.93 -16.76
C ARG A 338 8.25 15.54 -16.25
N PHE A 339 7.79 14.31 -16.51
CA PHE A 339 6.46 13.86 -16.06
C PHE A 339 6.31 13.93 -14.53
N ARG A 340 7.31 13.47 -13.78
CA ARG A 340 7.23 13.45 -12.30
C ARG A 340 7.60 14.79 -11.66
N GLN A 341 8.69 15.42 -12.11
CA GLN A 341 9.25 16.58 -11.42
C GLN A 341 8.68 17.93 -11.88
N ASN A 342 8.19 18.03 -13.11
CA ASN A 342 7.78 19.31 -13.72
C ASN A 342 6.32 19.36 -14.16
N LEU A 343 5.68 18.21 -14.40
CA LEU A 343 4.26 18.15 -14.77
C LEU A 343 3.37 17.87 -13.57
N LEU A 344 3.62 16.76 -12.88
CA LEU A 344 2.89 16.39 -11.66
C LEU A 344 3.39 17.20 -10.44
N GLY A 345 4.70 17.19 -10.20
CA GLY A 345 5.33 18.12 -9.28
C GLY A 345 5.60 19.45 -9.99
N LYS A 346 5.28 20.58 -9.36
CA LYS A 346 5.61 21.92 -9.87
C LYS A 346 5.98 22.83 -8.72
N ARG A 347 6.88 23.77 -8.98
CA ARG A 347 7.02 24.93 -8.10
C ARG A 347 5.88 25.88 -8.41
N VAL A 348 5.27 26.41 -7.37
CA VAL A 348 4.08 27.26 -7.45
C VAL A 348 4.41 28.59 -6.80
N ASP A 349 4.08 29.69 -7.48
CA ASP A 349 4.17 31.03 -6.93
C ASP A 349 3.09 31.23 -5.84
N TYR A 350 3.12 32.35 -5.11
CA TYR A 350 2.16 32.62 -4.02
C TYR A 350 2.08 31.50 -2.97
N SER A 351 3.25 30.94 -2.66
CA SER A 351 3.41 29.92 -1.64
C SER A 351 4.56 30.24 -0.70
N GLY A 352 4.45 29.80 0.55
CA GLY A 352 5.44 30.00 1.60
C GLY A 352 5.54 28.77 2.50
N ARG A 353 6.61 28.65 3.30
CA ARG A 353 6.71 27.61 4.34
C ARG A 353 7.29 28.18 5.61
N SER A 354 6.81 27.72 6.76
CA SER A 354 7.41 28.03 8.05
C SER A 354 7.18 26.92 9.06
N VAL A 355 7.88 27.00 10.19
CA VAL A 355 7.68 26.12 11.35
C VAL A 355 6.30 26.35 11.93
N ILE A 356 5.65 25.27 12.34
CA ILE A 356 4.34 25.34 13.00
C ILE A 356 4.49 25.41 14.51
N VAL A 357 3.58 26.14 15.14
CA VAL A 357 3.40 26.21 16.60
C VAL A 357 1.92 26.06 16.92
N VAL A 358 1.62 25.68 18.16
CA VAL A 358 0.24 25.52 18.61
C VAL A 358 -0.45 26.90 18.74
N GLY A 359 -1.70 27.00 18.27
CA GLY A 359 -2.56 28.17 18.45
C GLY A 359 -3.87 27.78 19.12
N PRO A 360 -3.87 27.55 20.46
CA PRO A 360 -5.07 27.10 21.18
C PRO A 360 -6.22 28.12 21.13
N GLU A 361 -5.92 29.42 21.00
CA GLU A 361 -6.90 30.51 20.90
C GLU A 361 -7.66 30.58 19.56
N LEU A 362 -7.19 29.86 18.54
CA LEU A 362 -7.80 29.86 17.21
C LEU A 362 -9.11 29.06 17.23
N LYS A 363 -10.04 29.41 16.34
CA LYS A 363 -11.20 28.58 16.02
C LYS A 363 -10.83 27.49 15.01
N LEU A 364 -11.64 26.43 14.90
CA LEU A 364 -11.36 25.32 14.00
C LEU A 364 -11.15 25.74 12.53
N ASN A 365 -11.86 26.75 12.04
CA ASN A 365 -11.72 27.28 10.68
C ASN A 365 -10.52 28.23 10.47
N GLN A 366 -9.79 28.58 11.52
CA GLN A 366 -8.76 29.63 11.47
C GLN A 366 -7.34 29.08 11.53
N CYS A 367 -6.40 29.83 10.96
CA CYS A 367 -4.97 29.60 11.13
C CYS A 367 -4.22 30.90 11.40
N GLY A 368 -3.13 30.86 12.16
CA GLY A 368 -2.29 32.03 12.39
C GLY A 368 -1.23 32.20 11.31
N LEU A 369 -1.29 33.28 10.54
CA LEU A 369 -0.33 33.59 9.49
C LEU A 369 0.58 34.75 9.92
N PRO A 370 1.93 34.59 9.88
CA PRO A 370 2.85 35.66 10.21
C PRO A 370 2.66 36.89 9.33
N LYS A 371 2.62 38.08 9.92
CA LYS A 371 2.47 39.37 9.21
C LYS A 371 3.41 39.53 8.00
N LYS A 372 4.70 39.21 8.16
CA LYS A 372 5.68 39.30 7.06
C LYS A 372 5.43 38.29 5.95
N MET A 373 4.97 37.09 6.30
CA MET A 373 4.63 36.07 5.30
C MET A 373 3.36 36.49 4.54
N ALA A 374 2.34 36.96 5.24
CA ALA A 374 1.12 37.48 4.65
C ALA A 374 1.41 38.65 3.69
N LEU A 375 2.25 39.60 4.11
CA LEU A 375 2.68 40.73 3.30
C LEU A 375 3.28 40.29 1.96
N GLU A 376 4.15 39.26 1.97
CA GLU A 376 4.77 38.70 0.76
C GLU A 376 3.79 37.94 -0.13
N LEU A 377 2.91 37.12 0.46
CA LEU A 377 1.95 36.29 -0.26
C LEU A 377 0.87 37.12 -0.95
N PHE A 378 0.39 38.19 -0.31
CA PHE A 378 -0.72 39.01 -0.80
C PHE A 378 -0.27 40.29 -1.54
N LYS A 379 1.02 40.45 -1.86
CA LYS A 379 1.57 41.66 -2.51
C LYS A 379 0.73 42.23 -3.66
N PRO A 380 0.28 41.45 -4.66
CA PRO A 380 -0.47 42.01 -5.78
C PRO A 380 -1.81 42.61 -5.36
N PHE A 381 -2.50 41.96 -4.42
CA PHE A 381 -3.79 42.43 -3.89
C PHE A 381 -3.61 43.72 -3.10
N ILE A 382 -2.54 43.80 -2.30
CA ILE A 382 -2.20 45.01 -1.55
C ILE A 382 -1.89 46.17 -2.49
N PHE A 383 -1.12 45.95 -3.57
CA PHE A 383 -0.83 47.01 -4.55
C PHE A 383 -2.11 47.55 -5.20
N HIS A 384 -3.03 46.67 -5.57
CA HIS A 384 -4.31 47.06 -6.17
C HIS A 384 -5.17 47.84 -5.18
N LYS A 385 -5.30 47.37 -3.94
CA LYS A 385 -6.10 48.03 -2.89
C LYS A 385 -5.53 49.37 -2.44
N LEU A 386 -4.20 49.53 -2.39
CA LEU A 386 -3.56 50.81 -2.10
C LEU A 386 -3.81 51.85 -3.20
N GLU A 387 -3.88 51.41 -4.46
CA GLU A 387 -4.25 52.25 -5.60
C GLU A 387 -5.74 52.62 -5.56
N GLU A 388 -6.61 51.65 -5.27
CA GLU A 388 -8.07 51.83 -5.12
C GLU A 388 -8.40 52.85 -4.02
N ARG A 389 -7.74 52.77 -2.86
CA ARG A 389 -7.92 53.72 -1.75
C ARG A 389 -7.27 55.10 -2.00
N GLY A 390 -6.52 55.28 -3.09
CA GLY A 390 -5.78 56.50 -3.38
C GLY A 390 -4.55 56.75 -2.49
N ALA A 391 -4.18 55.79 -1.62
CA ALA A 391 -2.97 55.88 -0.79
C ALA A 391 -1.68 55.82 -1.63
N ALA A 392 -1.75 55.17 -2.81
CA ALA A 392 -0.69 55.18 -3.80
C ALA A 392 -1.22 55.57 -5.18
N THR A 393 -0.54 56.52 -5.84
CA THR A 393 -0.91 56.96 -7.20
C THR A 393 -0.42 56.01 -8.31
N THR A 394 0.58 55.18 -8.03
CA THR A 394 1.15 54.23 -8.99
C THR A 394 1.61 52.95 -8.29
N ILE A 395 1.66 51.83 -9.01
CA ILE A 395 2.19 50.56 -8.51
C ILE A 395 3.62 50.70 -7.97
N LYS A 396 4.46 51.56 -8.56
CA LYS A 396 5.82 51.83 -8.06
C LYS A 396 5.81 52.54 -6.70
N SER A 397 4.89 53.47 -6.50
CA SER A 397 4.69 54.12 -5.20
C SER A 397 4.17 53.11 -4.16
N ALA A 398 3.16 52.31 -4.53
CA ALA A 398 2.61 51.25 -3.68
C ALA A 398 3.70 50.25 -3.25
N LYS A 399 4.55 49.81 -4.19
CA LYS A 399 5.70 48.95 -3.89
C LYS A 399 6.63 49.57 -2.86
N ARG A 400 6.93 50.87 -2.97
CA ARG A 400 7.79 51.58 -2.03
C ARG A 400 7.13 51.75 -0.65
N LEU A 401 5.79 51.87 -0.57
CA LEU A 401 5.05 51.89 0.70
C LEU A 401 5.10 50.53 1.40
N VAL A 402 4.87 49.45 0.64
CA VAL A 402 4.93 48.07 1.13
C VAL A 402 6.33 47.70 1.60
N GLU A 403 7.38 48.06 0.84
CA GLU A 403 8.78 47.83 1.24
C GLU A 403 9.18 48.57 2.52
N LYS A 404 8.52 49.70 2.82
CA LYS A 404 8.71 50.48 4.04
C LYS A 404 7.82 50.06 5.21
N GLU A 405 6.96 49.04 5.01
CA GLU A 405 6.04 48.51 6.03
C GLU A 405 5.19 49.62 6.73
N ARG A 406 4.69 50.60 5.97
CA ARG A 406 3.91 51.72 6.53
C ARG A 406 2.59 51.23 7.18
N PRO A 407 2.06 51.94 8.20
CA PRO A 407 0.82 51.58 8.89
C PRO A 407 -0.37 51.30 7.97
N GLU A 408 -0.58 52.15 6.96
CA GLU A 408 -1.65 52.03 5.96
C GLU A 408 -1.68 50.67 5.24
N VAL A 409 -0.51 50.02 5.12
CA VAL A 409 -0.37 48.71 4.47
C VAL A 409 -0.99 47.61 5.33
N TRP A 410 -0.92 47.72 6.66
CA TRP A 410 -1.48 46.72 7.57
C TRP A 410 -3.01 46.77 7.58
N ASP A 411 -3.60 47.95 7.49
CA ASP A 411 -5.06 48.12 7.39
C ASP A 411 -5.60 47.53 6.07
N VAL A 412 -4.87 47.75 4.96
CA VAL A 412 -5.21 47.14 3.67
C VAL A 412 -5.00 45.63 3.70
N LEU A 413 -3.94 45.15 4.36
CA LEU A 413 -3.68 43.73 4.47
C LEU A 413 -4.79 43.01 5.26
N ASP A 414 -5.27 43.59 6.37
CA ASP A 414 -6.37 43.02 7.15
C ASP A 414 -7.68 42.95 6.33
N GLU A 415 -7.95 43.98 5.51
CA GLU A 415 -9.09 43.96 4.57
C GLU A 415 -8.96 42.85 3.52
N VAL A 416 -7.78 42.71 2.89
CA VAL A 416 -7.53 41.71 1.84
C VAL A 416 -7.61 40.28 2.39
N ILE A 417 -7.17 40.08 3.63
CA ILE A 417 -7.15 38.77 4.30
C ILE A 417 -8.54 38.35 4.75
N ARG A 418 -9.43 39.31 5.03
CA ARG A 418 -10.81 39.03 5.44
C ARG A 418 -11.54 38.27 4.32
N GLU A 419 -12.10 37.11 4.67
CA GLU A 419 -12.80 36.20 3.75
C GLU A 419 -11.93 35.58 2.63
N HIS A 420 -10.60 35.72 2.68
CA HIS A 420 -9.69 35.08 1.73
C HIS A 420 -9.07 33.81 2.34
N PRO A 421 -9.56 32.60 2.02
CA PRO A 421 -9.05 31.38 2.62
C PRO A 421 -7.62 31.09 2.13
N VAL A 422 -6.77 30.55 3.01
CA VAL A 422 -5.45 30.03 2.67
C VAL A 422 -5.42 28.53 2.84
N ILE A 423 -4.63 27.84 2.02
CA ILE A 423 -4.51 26.38 2.10
C ILE A 423 -3.21 26.02 2.79
N LEU A 424 -3.31 25.28 3.89
CA LEU A 424 -2.17 24.71 4.59
C LEU A 424 -1.94 23.27 4.13
N ASN A 425 -0.67 22.92 3.93
CA ASN A 425 -0.25 21.59 3.49
C ASN A 425 0.95 21.10 4.31
N ARG A 426 0.85 19.88 4.85
CA ARG A 426 1.97 19.18 5.48
C ARG A 426 2.51 18.10 4.54
N ALA A 427 3.79 18.21 4.17
CA ALA A 427 4.45 17.22 3.34
C ALA A 427 5.07 16.10 4.19
N PRO A 428 4.98 14.82 3.79
CA PRO A 428 4.28 14.30 2.60
C PRO A 428 2.77 14.15 2.79
N THR A 429 1.99 14.59 1.79
CA THR A 429 0.52 14.45 1.79
C THR A 429 0.11 13.02 1.44
N LEU A 430 -0.17 12.19 2.45
CA LEU A 430 -0.55 10.78 2.28
C LEU A 430 -2.04 10.58 1.98
N HIS A 431 -2.87 11.51 2.44
CA HIS A 431 -4.32 11.53 2.31
C HIS A 431 -4.80 12.97 2.15
N ARG A 432 -6.03 13.16 1.68
CA ARG A 432 -6.58 14.50 1.38
C ARG A 432 -6.57 15.48 2.55
N LEU A 433 -6.72 15.01 3.79
CA LEU A 433 -6.75 15.89 4.97
C LEU A 433 -5.36 16.44 5.36
N GLY A 434 -4.29 15.97 4.71
CA GLY A 434 -2.97 16.61 4.79
C GLY A 434 -2.89 17.95 4.06
N MET A 435 -4.00 18.39 3.43
CA MET A 435 -4.19 19.70 2.82
C MET A 435 -5.58 20.22 3.20
N GLN A 436 -5.66 21.34 3.93
CA GLN A 436 -6.94 21.93 4.36
C GLN A 436 -6.90 23.45 4.23
N ALA A 437 -8.07 24.04 4.02
CA ALA A 437 -8.24 25.49 3.94
C ALA A 437 -8.63 26.07 5.29
N PHE A 438 -8.13 27.28 5.57
CA PHE A 438 -8.36 28.03 6.79
C PHE A 438 -8.51 29.51 6.47
N ASP A 439 -9.27 30.24 7.28
CA ASP A 439 -9.28 31.69 7.28
C ASP A 439 -8.02 32.21 8.04
N PRO A 440 -7.16 33.01 7.39
CA PRO A 440 -5.93 33.53 8.00
C PRO A 440 -6.21 34.60 9.07
N VAL A 441 -5.55 34.46 10.22
CA VAL A 441 -5.48 35.46 11.30
C VAL A 441 -4.05 35.98 11.39
N LEU A 442 -3.87 37.29 11.35
CA LEU A 442 -2.54 37.89 11.43
C LEU A 442 -1.91 37.69 12.81
N VAL A 443 -0.75 37.06 12.86
CA VAL A 443 0.02 36.84 14.09
C VAL A 443 1.40 37.47 14.02
N GLU A 444 1.93 37.82 15.18
CA GLU A 444 3.32 38.26 15.33
C GLU A 444 4.30 37.09 15.26
N GLY A 445 5.54 37.40 14.86
CA GLY A 445 6.62 36.42 14.72
C GLY A 445 6.78 35.86 13.31
N LYS A 446 7.31 34.64 13.20
CA LYS A 446 7.62 33.98 11.92
C LYS A 446 7.00 32.59 11.78
N ALA A 447 6.38 32.05 12.83
CA ALA A 447 5.83 30.70 12.86
C ALA A 447 4.33 30.70 12.54
N ILE A 448 3.87 29.66 11.84
CA ILE A 448 2.45 29.47 11.54
C ILE A 448 1.77 28.89 12.78
N ARG A 449 0.67 29.48 13.25
CA ARG A 449 -0.10 28.89 14.35
C ARG A 449 -1.16 27.95 13.79
N LEU A 450 -1.17 26.71 14.27
CA LEU A 450 -2.10 25.67 13.84
C LEU A 450 -3.09 25.33 14.96
N HIS A 451 -4.35 25.10 14.58
CA HIS A 451 -5.38 24.69 15.51
C HIS A 451 -5.12 23.26 16.05
N PRO A 452 -5.23 22.99 17.38
CA PRO A 452 -4.89 21.69 17.95
C PRO A 452 -5.70 20.49 17.41
N LEU A 453 -7.00 20.66 17.15
CA LEU A 453 -7.86 19.56 16.68
C LEU A 453 -7.53 19.09 15.24
N VAL A 454 -6.85 19.91 14.42
CA VAL A 454 -6.45 19.49 13.07
C VAL A 454 -5.09 18.81 13.05
N CYS A 455 -4.32 18.85 14.15
CA CYS A 455 -3.00 18.21 14.21
C CYS A 455 -3.08 16.70 13.96
N ALA A 456 -4.13 16.04 14.44
CA ALA A 456 -4.38 14.63 14.15
C ALA A 456 -4.59 14.36 12.66
N ALA A 457 -5.28 15.27 11.96
CA ALA A 457 -5.53 15.17 10.52
C ALA A 457 -4.27 15.40 9.69
N PHE A 458 -3.42 16.35 10.08
CA PHE A 458 -2.12 16.56 9.42
C PHE A 458 -1.05 15.55 9.87
N ASN A 459 -1.32 14.77 10.91
CA ASN A 459 -0.34 13.99 11.66
C ASN A 459 0.87 14.85 12.06
N ALA A 460 0.60 16.09 12.51
CA ALA A 460 1.59 17.12 12.76
C ALA A 460 2.03 17.13 14.23
N ASP A 461 3.34 17.22 14.42
CA ASP A 461 3.96 17.37 15.73
C ASP A 461 4.62 18.76 15.84
N PHE A 462 4.93 19.22 17.06
CA PHE A 462 5.51 20.54 17.30
C PHE A 462 7.01 20.49 17.64
N ASP A 463 7.76 19.58 17.02
CA ASP A 463 9.20 19.35 17.23
C ASP A 463 10.11 20.07 16.21
N GLY A 464 9.53 20.97 15.40
CA GLY A 464 10.22 21.68 14.31
C GLY A 464 9.66 21.40 12.93
N ASP A 465 8.57 20.64 12.84
CA ASP A 465 7.77 20.45 11.63
C ASP A 465 7.42 21.76 10.95
N GLN A 466 7.30 21.70 9.63
CA GLN A 466 7.00 22.84 8.79
C GLN A 466 5.81 22.55 7.89
N MET A 467 4.96 23.55 7.72
CA MET A 467 3.84 23.49 6.78
C MET A 467 4.01 24.54 5.68
N ALA A 468 3.51 24.21 4.50
CA ALA A 468 3.42 25.11 3.37
C ALA A 468 2.05 25.80 3.35
N VAL A 469 2.06 27.06 2.94
CA VAL A 469 0.87 27.90 2.74
C VAL A 469 0.73 28.16 1.24
N HIS A 470 -0.48 28.06 0.71
CA HIS A 470 -0.83 28.41 -0.66
C HIS A 470 -2.02 29.37 -0.67
N VAL A 471 -1.94 30.43 -1.49
CA VAL A 471 -3.04 31.39 -1.64
C VAL A 471 -3.87 31.07 -2.91
N PRO A 472 -5.15 30.70 -2.79
CA PRO A 472 -6.04 30.57 -3.95
C PRO A 472 -6.30 31.96 -4.55
N LEU A 473 -6.04 32.13 -5.84
CA LEU A 473 -6.13 33.44 -6.49
C LEU A 473 -7.48 33.69 -7.18
N SER A 474 -8.00 32.71 -7.94
CA SER A 474 -9.26 32.86 -8.65
C SER A 474 -10.45 32.75 -7.70
N VAL A 475 -11.58 33.36 -8.08
CA VAL A 475 -12.81 33.33 -7.28
C VAL A 475 -13.33 31.90 -7.14
N GLU A 476 -13.24 31.10 -8.21
CA GLU A 476 -13.64 29.69 -8.21
C GLU A 476 -12.80 28.88 -7.23
N ALA A 477 -11.47 29.10 -7.19
CA ALA A 477 -10.58 28.40 -6.27
C ALA A 477 -10.82 28.80 -4.81
N GLN A 478 -11.19 30.06 -4.55
CA GLN A 478 -11.55 30.52 -3.21
C GLN A 478 -12.88 29.89 -2.74
N ILE A 479 -13.89 29.83 -3.61
CA ILE A 479 -15.17 29.17 -3.34
C ILE A 479 -14.95 27.68 -3.12
N GLU A 480 -14.19 27.00 -3.99
CA GLU A 480 -13.85 25.58 -3.86
C GLU A 480 -13.15 25.31 -2.52
N ALA A 481 -12.16 26.13 -2.15
CA ALA A 481 -11.47 26.00 -0.88
C ALA A 481 -12.42 26.13 0.31
N ARG A 482 -13.37 27.07 0.26
CA ARG A 482 -14.36 27.30 1.33
C ARG A 482 -15.42 26.20 1.42
N VAL A 483 -15.89 25.68 0.29
CA VAL A 483 -16.96 24.68 0.23
C VAL A 483 -16.43 23.26 0.45
N LEU A 484 -15.27 22.89 -0.10
CA LEU A 484 -14.77 21.51 -0.09
C LEU A 484 -13.60 21.30 0.86
N ILE A 485 -12.63 22.23 0.90
CA ILE A 485 -11.31 22.00 1.53
C ILE A 485 -11.24 22.56 2.97
N MET A 486 -12.20 23.40 3.35
CA MET A 486 -12.23 24.04 4.67
C MET A 486 -12.19 23.00 5.79
N SER A 487 -11.43 23.27 6.85
CA SER A 487 -11.25 22.35 7.98
C SER A 487 -12.58 21.93 8.63
N ILE A 488 -13.53 22.86 8.75
CA ILE A 488 -14.86 22.59 9.34
C ILE A 488 -15.69 21.58 8.54
N ASN A 489 -15.47 21.43 7.24
CA ASN A 489 -16.23 20.48 6.42
C ASN A 489 -15.63 19.07 6.48
N ASN A 490 -14.41 18.95 7.01
CA ASN A 490 -13.58 17.75 6.94
C ASN A 490 -13.29 17.18 8.34
N VAL A 491 -14.36 16.94 9.10
CA VAL A 491 -14.31 16.45 10.49
C VAL A 491 -14.17 14.93 10.56
N LEU A 492 -14.75 14.19 9.61
CA LEU A 492 -14.73 12.73 9.58
C LEU A 492 -13.59 12.18 8.73
N SER A 493 -13.15 10.97 9.09
CA SER A 493 -12.19 10.20 8.30
C SER A 493 -12.85 9.58 7.05
N PRO A 494 -12.26 9.75 5.85
CA PRO A 494 -12.81 9.15 4.62
C PRO A 494 -12.72 7.62 4.60
N ALA A 495 -11.88 7.01 5.45
CA ALA A 495 -11.66 5.57 5.43
C ALA A 495 -12.73 4.78 6.21
N ASN A 496 -13.28 5.36 7.28
CA ASN A 496 -14.16 4.65 8.22
C ASN A 496 -15.31 5.50 8.79
N GLY A 497 -15.40 6.78 8.42
CA GLY A 497 -16.46 7.69 8.85
C GLY A 497 -16.44 8.07 10.32
N ARG A 498 -15.40 7.67 11.08
CA ARG A 498 -15.22 8.10 12.46
C ARG A 498 -14.71 9.54 12.50
N PRO A 499 -15.09 10.35 13.51
CA PRO A 499 -14.51 11.68 13.70
C PRO A 499 -12.98 11.60 13.77
N LEU A 500 -12.30 12.51 13.08
CA LEU A 500 -10.84 12.64 13.10
C LEU A 500 -10.41 13.88 13.90
N ALA A 501 -11.21 14.95 13.88
CA ALA A 501 -11.03 16.13 14.73
C ALA A 501 -11.44 15.84 16.19
N ILE A 502 -10.77 14.86 16.78
CA ILE A 502 -11.00 14.43 18.17
C ILE A 502 -9.98 15.15 19.07
N PRO A 503 -10.39 15.58 20.27
CA PRO A 503 -9.48 15.99 21.33
C PRO A 503 -8.34 14.99 21.53
N SER A 504 -7.13 15.51 21.70
CA SER A 504 -5.92 14.71 21.85
C SER A 504 -5.17 15.07 23.12
N GLN A 505 -4.51 14.09 23.73
CA GLN A 505 -3.56 14.27 24.83
C GLN A 505 -4.16 15.10 25.98
N ASP A 506 -3.66 16.32 26.20
CA ASP A 506 -3.99 17.16 27.35
C ASP A 506 -5.49 17.51 27.42
N MET A 507 -6.13 17.76 26.27
CA MET A 507 -7.57 18.02 26.21
C MET A 507 -8.38 16.83 26.75
N VAL A 508 -7.95 15.61 26.42
CA VAL A 508 -8.58 14.37 26.90
C VAL A 508 -8.38 14.23 28.40
N LEU A 509 -7.17 14.50 28.88
CA LEU A 509 -6.84 14.40 30.30
C LEU A 509 -7.65 15.40 31.14
N GLY A 510 -7.82 16.64 30.67
CA GLY A 510 -8.64 17.65 31.34
C GLY A 510 -10.12 17.26 31.42
N CYS A 511 -10.70 16.74 30.33
CA CYS A 511 -12.08 16.24 30.33
C CYS A 511 -12.26 15.01 31.22
N TYR A 512 -11.27 14.11 31.21
CA TYR A 512 -11.24 12.93 32.08
C TYR A 512 -11.21 13.35 33.56
N TRP A 513 -10.31 14.27 33.94
CA TRP A 513 -10.21 14.82 35.29
C TRP A 513 -11.54 15.43 35.76
N LEU A 514 -12.17 16.23 34.90
CA LEU A 514 -13.43 16.90 35.20
C LEU A 514 -14.58 15.90 35.44
N THR A 515 -14.63 14.80 34.70
CA THR A 515 -15.75 13.85 34.76
C THR A 515 -15.54 12.70 35.74
N GLN A 516 -14.38 12.66 36.39
CA GLN A 516 -14.03 11.68 37.41
C GLN A 516 -14.72 11.99 38.74
N GLU A 517 -15.02 10.93 39.51
CA GLU A 517 -15.58 11.06 40.86
C GLU A 517 -14.51 10.83 41.92
N ARG A 518 -14.57 11.62 43.00
CA ARG A 518 -13.68 11.49 44.16
C ARG A 518 -14.49 11.28 45.44
N PRO A 519 -14.36 10.12 46.11
CA PRO A 519 -15.00 9.88 47.40
C PRO A 519 -14.47 10.86 48.46
N GLY A 520 -15.34 11.39 49.31
CA GLY A 520 -14.99 12.34 50.37
C GLY A 520 -14.79 13.79 49.88
N ALA A 521 -15.13 14.10 48.62
CA ALA A 521 -15.01 15.44 48.07
C ALA A 521 -16.05 16.42 48.67
N MET A 522 -15.68 17.70 48.73
CA MET A 522 -16.51 18.73 49.34
C MET A 522 -17.86 18.88 48.59
N GLY A 523 -18.96 18.69 49.30
CA GLY A 523 -20.31 18.74 48.72
C GLY A 523 -20.89 17.39 48.30
N GLU A 524 -20.22 16.28 48.64
CA GLU A 524 -20.74 14.93 48.42
C GLU A 524 -22.15 14.73 49.04
N GLY A 525 -23.05 14.15 48.25
CA GLY A 525 -24.42 13.82 48.66
C GLY A 525 -25.40 14.99 48.66
N LYS A 526 -24.98 16.22 48.34
CA LYS A 526 -25.88 17.38 48.20
C LYS A 526 -26.90 17.13 47.07
N VAL A 527 -28.14 17.57 47.32
CA VAL A 527 -29.25 17.51 46.36
C VAL A 527 -29.52 18.93 45.86
N LEU A 528 -29.45 19.13 44.54
CA LEU A 528 -29.55 20.43 43.88
C LEU A 528 -30.72 20.41 42.88
N TYR A 529 -31.39 21.56 42.77
CA TYR A 529 -32.61 21.75 41.99
C TYR A 529 -32.36 21.84 40.48
N SER A 530 -31.25 22.43 40.04
CA SER A 530 -30.96 22.60 38.60
C SER A 530 -29.45 22.66 38.30
N PRO A 531 -29.03 22.43 37.04
CA PRO A 531 -27.65 22.66 36.61
C PRO A 531 -27.13 24.08 36.90
N GLU A 532 -28.00 25.10 36.85
CA GLU A 532 -27.63 26.47 37.16
C GLU A 532 -27.27 26.65 38.64
N GLU A 533 -27.98 25.97 39.54
CA GLU A 533 -27.66 25.97 40.97
C GLU A 533 -26.32 25.27 41.25
N VAL A 534 -26.02 24.19 40.51
CA VAL A 534 -24.71 23.53 40.57
C VAL A 534 -23.62 24.52 40.18
N ARG A 535 -23.82 25.31 39.12
CA ARG A 535 -22.86 26.32 38.68
C ARG A 535 -22.64 27.41 39.70
N ILE A 536 -23.72 27.95 40.28
CA ILE A 536 -23.65 28.97 41.34
C ILE A 536 -22.89 28.43 42.54
N ALA A 537 -23.19 27.21 42.99
CA ALA A 537 -22.54 26.60 44.14
C ALA A 537 -21.08 26.25 43.87
N TYR A 538 -20.73 25.85 42.64
CA TYR A 538 -19.35 25.64 42.21
C TYR A 538 -18.56 26.95 42.19
N ASP A 539 -19.10 28.00 41.58
CA ASP A 539 -18.45 29.31 41.49
C ASP A 539 -18.31 29.99 42.88
N ALA A 540 -19.21 29.68 43.81
CA ALA A 540 -19.12 30.09 45.22
C ALA A 540 -18.08 29.30 46.04
N GLY A 541 -17.51 28.22 45.47
CA GLY A 541 -16.56 27.36 46.17
C GLY A 541 -17.18 26.43 47.22
N GLU A 542 -18.48 26.14 47.13
CA GLU A 542 -19.23 25.28 48.06
C GLU A 542 -19.32 23.81 47.60
N LEU A 543 -18.84 23.54 46.38
CA LEU A 543 -18.81 22.24 45.72
C LEU A 543 -17.44 22.03 45.06
N ASP A 544 -16.89 20.83 45.20
CA ASP A 544 -15.73 20.38 44.43
C ASP A 544 -16.16 19.82 43.06
N GLU A 545 -15.34 19.99 42.02
CA GLU A 545 -15.64 19.46 40.67
C GLU A 545 -15.90 17.95 40.63
N GLN A 546 -15.24 17.17 41.49
CA GLN A 546 -15.34 15.71 41.50
C GLN A 546 -16.34 15.19 42.55
N ALA A 547 -17.07 16.09 43.21
CA ALA A 547 -18.08 15.74 44.20
C ALA A 547 -19.30 15.06 43.57
N LYS A 548 -19.73 13.96 44.20
CA LYS A 548 -20.92 13.22 43.81
C LYS A 548 -22.18 13.93 44.33
N VAL A 549 -23.05 14.35 43.43
CA VAL A 549 -24.25 15.15 43.72
C VAL A 549 -25.50 14.56 43.07
N LYS A 550 -26.68 14.92 43.58
CA LYS A 550 -27.98 14.60 42.96
C LYS A 550 -28.56 15.87 42.37
N VAL A 551 -28.73 15.90 41.05
CA VAL A 551 -29.21 17.10 40.34
C VAL A 551 -30.44 16.73 39.54
N ARG A 552 -31.45 17.60 39.53
CA ARG A 552 -32.58 17.43 38.61
C ARG A 552 -32.20 17.95 37.22
N VAL A 553 -32.12 17.05 36.25
CA VAL A 553 -31.80 17.33 34.83
C VAL A 553 -32.94 16.75 33.99
N ASP A 554 -33.47 17.52 33.04
CA ASP A 554 -34.58 17.12 32.16
C ASP A 554 -35.80 16.55 32.91
N GLY A 555 -36.09 17.09 34.10
CA GLY A 555 -37.21 16.68 34.94
C GLY A 555 -36.97 15.44 35.81
N ALA A 556 -35.86 14.72 35.64
CA ALA A 556 -35.49 13.55 36.43
C ALA A 556 -34.38 13.87 37.43
N LEU A 557 -34.42 13.27 38.63
CA LEU A 557 -33.34 13.37 39.61
C LEU A 557 -32.24 12.35 39.25
N VAL A 558 -31.07 12.83 38.85
CA VAL A 558 -29.96 12.00 38.35
C VAL A 558 -28.77 12.09 39.32
N GLU A 559 -28.16 10.94 39.63
CA GLU A 559 -26.87 10.88 40.32
C GLU A 559 -25.74 11.20 39.33
N THR A 560 -24.96 12.25 39.62
CA THR A 560 -23.89 12.72 38.74
C THR A 560 -22.77 13.40 39.53
N THR A 561 -21.78 13.97 38.85
CA THR A 561 -20.75 14.82 39.47
C THR A 561 -20.89 16.25 39.00
N VAL A 562 -20.40 17.20 39.80
CA VAL A 562 -20.39 18.64 39.45
C VAL A 562 -19.71 18.85 38.11
N GLY A 563 -18.56 18.21 37.87
CA GLY A 563 -17.84 18.33 36.62
C GLY A 563 -18.55 17.73 35.41
N ARG A 564 -19.35 16.65 35.57
CA ARG A 564 -20.22 16.15 34.48
C ARG A 564 -21.32 17.13 34.13
N VAL A 565 -21.87 17.86 35.11
CA VAL A 565 -22.84 18.94 34.86
C VAL A 565 -22.19 20.11 34.11
N LEU A 566 -20.99 20.53 34.52
CA LEU A 566 -20.21 21.57 33.83
C LEU A 566 -19.85 21.15 32.40
N PHE A 567 -19.51 19.88 32.19
CA PHE A 567 -19.33 19.32 30.84
C PHE A 567 -20.66 19.24 30.06
N GLY A 568 -21.81 19.10 30.73
CA GLY A 568 -23.13 19.13 30.09
C GLY A 568 -23.44 20.47 29.43
N GLU A 569 -22.93 21.60 29.94
CA GLU A 569 -23.18 22.94 29.40
C GLU A 569 -22.66 23.15 27.97
N ILE A 570 -21.67 22.35 27.53
CA ILE A 570 -21.13 22.45 26.18
C ILE A 570 -21.97 21.70 25.14
N LEU A 571 -22.87 20.81 25.57
CA LEU A 571 -23.70 20.02 24.67
C LEU A 571 -24.74 20.89 23.94
N PRO A 572 -25.11 20.52 22.70
CA PRO A 572 -26.30 21.05 22.06
C PRO A 572 -27.58 20.63 22.84
N PRO A 573 -28.63 21.46 22.86
CA PRO A 573 -29.87 21.18 23.60
C PRO A 573 -30.56 19.85 23.22
N SER A 574 -30.30 19.34 22.01
CA SER A 574 -30.94 18.13 21.48
C SER A 574 -30.37 16.83 22.04
N ILE A 575 -29.20 16.86 22.70
CA ILE A 575 -28.51 15.66 23.17
C ILE A 575 -28.77 15.45 24.65
N GLY A 576 -29.27 14.26 25.00
CA GLY A 576 -29.56 13.91 26.39
C GLY A 576 -28.32 13.87 27.28
N PHE A 577 -28.47 14.32 28.53
CA PHE A 577 -27.41 14.31 29.54
C PHE A 577 -26.82 12.91 29.83
N THR A 578 -27.56 11.85 29.50
CA THR A 578 -27.12 10.45 29.65
C THR A 578 -25.80 10.16 28.94
N HIS A 579 -25.54 10.79 27.78
CA HIS A 579 -24.27 10.61 27.06
C HIS A 579 -23.07 11.16 27.83
N VAL A 580 -23.30 12.15 28.70
CA VAL A 580 -22.27 12.83 29.49
C VAL A 580 -22.12 12.26 30.90
N ASN A 581 -23.11 11.53 31.41
CA ASN A 581 -23.07 10.98 32.77
C ASN A 581 -22.18 9.73 32.91
N GLN A 582 -20.97 9.79 32.40
CA GLN A 582 -19.94 8.76 32.49
C GLN A 582 -18.54 9.40 32.45
N VAL A 583 -17.50 8.63 32.78
CA VAL A 583 -16.12 9.12 32.72
C VAL A 583 -15.69 9.29 31.27
N MET A 584 -15.27 10.50 30.91
CA MET A 584 -14.89 10.87 29.55
C MET A 584 -13.49 10.41 29.20
N THR A 585 -13.38 9.15 28.75
CA THR A 585 -12.18 8.65 28.09
C THR A 585 -12.13 9.10 26.63
N LYS A 586 -10.97 8.98 25.98
CA LYS A 586 -10.83 9.26 24.54
C LYS A 586 -11.84 8.50 23.67
N LYS A 587 -12.14 7.25 24.03
CA LYS A 587 -13.11 6.42 23.30
C LYS A 587 -14.52 6.96 23.44
N GLU A 588 -14.93 7.29 24.67
CA GLU A 588 -16.27 7.82 24.95
C GLU A 588 -16.45 9.22 24.34
N MET A 589 -15.43 10.09 24.38
CA MET A 589 -15.47 11.38 23.68
C MET A 589 -15.62 11.21 22.16
N THR A 590 -14.97 10.20 21.57
CA THR A 590 -15.12 9.92 20.14
C THR A 590 -16.56 9.52 19.81
N LYS A 591 -17.17 8.67 20.64
CA LYS A 591 -18.58 8.27 20.50
C LYS A 591 -19.53 9.45 20.68
N LEU A 592 -19.24 10.33 21.65
CA LEU A 592 -20.03 11.53 21.88
C LEU A 592 -20.01 12.45 20.65
N ILE A 593 -18.82 12.75 20.11
CA ILE A 593 -18.68 13.59 18.90
C ILE A 593 -19.39 12.96 17.70
N ASP A 594 -19.29 11.64 17.54
CA ASP A 594 -19.96 10.90 16.47
C ASP A 594 -21.50 10.97 16.61
N ALA A 595 -22.04 10.81 17.82
CA ALA A 595 -23.46 10.97 18.09
C ALA A 595 -23.94 12.40 17.79
N VAL A 596 -23.19 13.42 18.25
CA VAL A 596 -23.50 14.83 17.99
C VAL A 596 -23.54 15.12 16.50
N TYR A 597 -22.56 14.61 15.74
CA TYR A 597 -22.48 14.81 14.30
C TYR A 597 -23.67 14.20 13.57
N ARG A 598 -24.12 13.01 13.99
CA ARG A 598 -25.23 12.29 13.34
C ARG A 598 -26.60 12.85 13.70
N GLU A 599 -26.82 13.27 14.94
CA GLU A 599 -28.14 13.74 15.41
C GLU A 599 -28.39 15.24 15.14
N VAL A 600 -27.37 16.09 15.34
CA VAL A 600 -27.50 17.55 15.28
C VAL A 600 -26.91 18.13 13.98
N GLY A 601 -25.89 17.46 13.43
CA GLY A 601 -25.22 17.87 12.20
C GLY A 601 -23.95 18.68 12.41
N LEU A 602 -23.38 19.14 11.29
CA LEU A 602 -22.00 19.65 11.25
C LEU A 602 -21.79 20.94 12.06
N HIS A 603 -22.68 21.93 11.91
CA HIS A 603 -22.46 23.27 12.45
C HIS A 603 -22.36 23.30 13.98
N ASP A 604 -23.27 22.62 14.67
CA ASP A 604 -23.28 22.60 16.13
C ASP A 604 -22.20 21.66 16.69
N THR A 605 -21.83 20.63 15.93
CA THR A 605 -20.65 19.79 16.25
C THR A 605 -19.39 20.63 16.29
N VAL A 606 -19.15 21.50 15.30
CA VAL A 606 -17.96 22.36 15.26
C VAL A 606 -17.94 23.34 16.43
N LYS A 607 -19.08 23.94 16.78
CA LYS A 607 -19.19 24.83 17.96
C LYS A 607 -18.88 24.09 19.26
N MET A 608 -19.41 22.88 19.40
CA MET A 608 -19.13 22.03 20.56
C MET A 608 -17.64 21.68 20.63
N LEU A 609 -17.00 21.33 19.51
CA LEU A 609 -15.57 21.00 19.46
C LEU A 609 -14.67 22.15 19.92
N ASP A 610 -14.95 23.38 19.49
CA ASP A 610 -14.20 24.56 19.93
C ASP A 610 -14.36 24.78 21.46
N LYS A 611 -15.58 24.69 21.98
CA LYS A 611 -15.84 24.79 23.44
C LYS A 611 -15.17 23.68 24.24
N LEU A 612 -15.21 22.45 23.72
CA LEU A 612 -14.62 21.29 24.36
C LEU A 612 -13.09 21.42 24.42
N LYS A 613 -12.46 21.93 23.36
CA LYS A 613 -11.03 22.26 23.35
C LYS A 613 -10.68 23.26 24.46
N ASP A 614 -11.42 24.37 24.55
CA ASP A 614 -11.17 25.40 25.57
C ASP A 614 -11.33 24.85 26.99
N LEU A 615 -12.41 24.10 27.24
CA LEU A 615 -12.69 23.46 28.52
C LEU A 615 -11.62 22.42 28.88
N GLY A 616 -11.21 21.58 27.92
CA GLY A 616 -10.19 20.56 28.10
C GLY A 616 -8.85 21.16 28.52
N PHE A 617 -8.37 22.22 27.86
CA PHE A 617 -7.12 22.88 28.23
C PHE A 617 -7.20 23.58 29.59
N TYR A 618 -8.34 24.21 29.90
CA TYR A 618 -8.55 24.87 31.18
C TYR A 618 -8.45 23.88 32.35
N TYR A 619 -9.22 22.78 32.30
CA TYR A 619 -9.20 21.80 33.37
C TYR A 619 -7.93 20.95 33.39
N ALA A 620 -7.25 20.74 32.27
CA ALA A 620 -5.92 20.12 32.27
C ALA A 620 -4.90 20.97 33.04
N THR A 621 -4.96 22.29 32.88
CA THR A 621 -4.09 23.22 33.63
C THR A 621 -4.44 23.22 35.12
N LYS A 622 -5.74 23.25 35.45
CA LYS A 622 -6.22 23.21 36.84
C LYS A 622 -5.86 21.90 37.56
N ALA A 623 -5.93 20.77 36.86
CA ALA A 623 -5.62 19.46 37.42
C ALA A 623 -4.16 19.32 37.87
N GLY A 624 -3.22 20.10 37.30
CA GLY A 624 -1.83 20.12 37.74
C GLY A 624 -1.12 18.76 37.68
N VAL A 625 -1.57 17.85 36.80
CA VAL A 625 -1.05 16.49 36.71
C VAL A 625 0.43 16.52 36.37
N SER A 626 1.25 15.95 37.25
CA SER A 626 2.71 15.87 37.11
C SER A 626 3.17 14.42 37.19
N LEU A 627 4.40 14.15 36.77
CA LEU A 627 4.99 12.80 36.79
C LEU A 627 6.29 12.80 37.58
N CYS A 628 6.34 12.01 38.64
CA CYS A 628 7.55 11.76 39.43
C CYS A 628 7.94 10.27 39.41
N ILE A 629 9.13 9.97 39.93
CA ILE A 629 9.66 8.59 40.00
C ILE A 629 8.76 7.69 40.86
N ASP A 630 8.16 8.24 41.93
CA ASP A 630 7.30 7.46 42.84
C ASP A 630 5.98 7.04 42.19
N ASN A 631 5.54 7.74 41.15
CA ASN A 631 4.37 7.33 40.38
C ASN A 631 4.62 6.04 39.58
N MET A 632 5.87 5.63 39.34
CA MET A 632 6.20 4.39 38.62
C MET A 632 6.12 3.17 39.55
N HIS A 633 4.92 2.77 39.98
CA HIS A 633 4.74 1.67 40.94
C HIS A 633 5.29 0.32 40.43
N ILE A 634 6.01 -0.39 41.30
CA ILE A 634 6.52 -1.75 41.04
C ILE A 634 5.61 -2.74 41.78
N PRO A 635 5.05 -3.76 41.09
CA PRO A 635 4.11 -4.67 41.72
C PRO A 635 4.76 -5.50 42.83
N THR A 636 4.12 -5.58 43.99
CA THR A 636 4.65 -6.30 45.16
C THR A 636 4.88 -7.79 44.90
N LYS A 637 4.03 -8.41 44.07
CA LYS A 637 4.11 -9.84 43.72
C LYS A 637 5.13 -10.16 42.63
N LYS A 638 5.86 -9.17 42.09
CA LYS A 638 6.80 -9.35 40.97
C LYS A 638 7.80 -10.48 41.24
N GLU A 639 8.50 -10.43 42.36
CA GLU A 639 9.54 -11.41 42.72
C GLU A 639 8.98 -12.83 42.85
N VAL A 640 7.74 -12.96 43.34
CA VAL A 640 7.06 -14.27 43.45
C VAL A 640 6.75 -14.83 42.07
N LEU A 641 6.25 -14.00 41.14
CA LEU A 641 5.95 -14.41 39.77
C LEU A 641 7.22 -14.78 38.99
N LEU A 642 8.29 -14.00 39.14
CA LEU A 642 9.59 -14.30 38.54
C LEU A 642 10.19 -15.60 39.11
N GLY A 643 10.11 -15.80 40.42
CA GLY A 643 10.56 -17.03 41.08
C GLY A 643 9.81 -18.28 40.58
N LYS A 644 8.51 -18.17 40.32
CA LYS A 644 7.72 -19.24 39.69
C LYS A 644 8.16 -19.49 38.25
N ALA A 645 8.31 -18.43 37.45
CA ALA A 645 8.76 -18.51 36.06
C ALA A 645 10.13 -19.21 35.93
N HIS A 646 11.08 -18.86 36.80
CA HIS A 646 12.39 -19.49 36.82
C HIS A 646 12.31 -21.00 37.12
N LYS A 647 11.45 -21.42 38.05
CA LYS A 647 11.22 -22.85 38.32
C LYS A 647 10.60 -23.57 37.12
N ASP A 648 9.61 -22.96 36.47
CA ASP A 648 8.96 -23.54 35.29
C ASP A 648 9.96 -23.67 34.12
N VAL A 649 10.84 -22.68 33.92
CA VAL A 649 11.92 -22.74 32.92
C VAL A 649 12.93 -23.84 33.25
N SER A 650 13.36 -23.97 34.51
CA SER A 650 14.27 -25.04 34.94
C SER A 650 13.67 -26.43 34.72
N GLU A 651 12.35 -26.59 34.91
CA GLU A 651 11.66 -27.85 34.62
C GLU A 651 11.65 -28.16 33.12
N VAL A 652 11.44 -27.16 32.26
CA VAL A 652 11.54 -27.33 30.79
C VAL A 652 12.97 -27.66 30.37
N GLU A 653 13.98 -27.03 30.97
CA GLU A 653 15.39 -27.36 30.74
C GLU A 653 15.72 -28.78 31.19
N ARG A 654 15.19 -29.23 32.35
CA ARG A 654 15.33 -30.60 32.83
C ARG A 654 14.70 -31.60 31.85
N GLN A 655 13.49 -31.33 31.36
CA GLN A 655 12.82 -32.16 30.34
C GLN A 655 13.64 -32.25 29.05
N TYR A 656 14.33 -31.18 28.68
CA TYR A 656 15.24 -31.19 27.53
C TYR A 656 16.49 -32.03 27.81
N SER A 657 17.14 -31.87 28.96
CA SER A 657 18.30 -32.68 29.38
C SER A 657 17.97 -34.18 29.49
N GLU A 658 16.75 -34.52 29.92
CA GLU A 658 16.23 -35.89 29.98
C GLU A 658 15.74 -36.42 28.62
N GLY A 659 15.73 -35.59 27.57
CA GLY A 659 15.39 -36.00 26.21
C GLY A 659 13.92 -36.02 25.83
N LEU A 660 13.04 -35.59 26.73
CA LEU A 660 11.58 -35.63 26.56
C LEU A 660 11.06 -34.64 25.52
N ILE A 661 11.78 -33.54 25.29
CA ILE A 661 11.41 -32.47 24.34
C ILE A 661 12.56 -32.11 23.40
N THR A 662 12.24 -31.50 22.26
CA THR A 662 13.24 -30.99 21.31
C THR A 662 13.79 -29.62 21.72
N ASN A 663 14.97 -29.21 21.22
CA ASN A 663 15.49 -27.87 21.49
C ASN A 663 14.57 -26.77 20.93
N GLY A 664 13.91 -27.01 19.79
CA GLY A 664 12.90 -26.09 19.25
C GLY A 664 11.67 -25.97 20.14
N GLU A 665 11.18 -27.09 20.67
CA GLU A 665 10.07 -27.11 21.65
C GLU A 665 10.47 -26.44 22.97
N ARG A 666 11.69 -26.71 23.48
CA ARG A 666 12.27 -26.04 24.66
C ARG A 666 12.26 -24.53 24.46
N TYR A 667 12.84 -24.05 23.36
CA TYR A 667 12.91 -22.62 23.03
C TYR A 667 11.52 -21.98 22.98
N ASN A 668 10.53 -22.62 22.33
CA ASN A 668 9.16 -22.11 22.27
C ASN A 668 8.47 -22.09 23.63
N LYS A 669 8.59 -23.18 24.42
CA LYS A 669 8.02 -23.25 25.77
C LYS A 669 8.60 -22.19 26.70
N VAL A 670 9.92 -21.98 26.67
CA VAL A 670 10.60 -20.94 27.47
C VAL A 670 10.08 -19.55 27.10
N ILE A 671 9.94 -19.26 25.81
CA ILE A 671 9.37 -17.99 25.33
C ILE A 671 7.92 -17.82 25.79
N ASP A 672 7.10 -18.86 25.69
CA ASP A 672 5.68 -18.78 26.09
C ASP A 672 5.53 -18.56 27.60
N ILE A 673 6.36 -19.20 28.44
CA ILE A 673 6.41 -18.97 29.89
C ILE A 673 6.73 -17.49 30.18
N TRP A 674 7.79 -16.95 29.57
CA TRP A 674 8.19 -15.56 29.80
C TRP A 674 7.18 -14.55 29.27
N ALA A 675 6.51 -14.84 28.14
CA ALA A 675 5.44 -14.01 27.62
C ALA A 675 4.25 -13.97 28.59
N HIS A 676 3.82 -15.12 29.11
CA HIS A 676 2.71 -15.23 30.05
C HIS A 676 3.01 -14.50 31.37
N VAL A 677 4.21 -14.70 31.92
CA VAL A 677 4.63 -14.04 33.17
C VAL A 677 4.72 -12.53 32.97
N SER A 678 5.20 -12.07 31.82
CA SER A 678 5.24 -10.63 31.51
C SER A 678 3.85 -10.01 31.49
N GLU A 679 2.84 -10.73 31.03
CA GLU A 679 1.43 -10.29 31.06
C GLU A 679 0.84 -10.32 32.47
N GLN A 680 1.11 -11.37 33.26
CA GLN A 680 0.69 -11.46 34.66
C GLN A 680 1.25 -10.31 35.50
N VAL A 681 2.55 -10.00 35.35
CA VAL A 681 3.21 -8.87 36.03
C VAL A 681 2.56 -7.55 35.61
N ALA A 682 2.20 -7.38 34.34
CA ALA A 682 1.52 -6.18 33.85
C ALA A 682 0.13 -6.00 34.47
N ASN A 683 -0.65 -7.08 34.52
CA ASN A 683 -2.00 -7.07 35.07
C ASN A 683 -1.99 -6.77 36.57
N GLU A 684 -1.07 -7.37 37.33
CA GLU A 684 -0.94 -7.10 38.76
C GLU A 684 -0.47 -5.67 39.02
N MET A 685 0.49 -5.17 38.24
CA MET A 685 0.92 -3.77 38.31
C MET A 685 -0.25 -2.82 38.06
N MET A 686 -1.04 -3.03 37.01
CA MET A 686 -2.21 -2.19 36.72
C MET A 686 -3.25 -2.23 37.85
N LYS A 687 -3.45 -3.39 38.47
CA LYS A 687 -4.37 -3.57 39.60
C LYS A 687 -3.90 -2.81 40.84
N GLU A 688 -2.62 -2.92 41.21
CA GLU A 688 -2.05 -2.21 42.36
C GLU A 688 -1.97 -0.69 42.14
N ILE A 689 -1.59 -0.26 40.93
CA ILE A 689 -1.59 1.16 40.52
C ILE A 689 -3.00 1.77 40.63
N LYS A 690 -4.03 1.04 40.18
CA LYS A 690 -5.42 1.48 40.27
C LYS A 690 -5.90 1.60 41.72
N ALA A 691 -5.39 0.73 42.60
CA ALA A 691 -5.74 0.73 44.02
C ALA A 691 -5.01 1.80 44.85
N GLY A 692 -4.15 2.65 44.25
CA GLY A 692 -3.56 3.81 44.91
C GLY A 692 -2.12 3.65 45.40
N GLY A 693 -1.46 2.50 45.21
CA GLY A 693 0.00 2.35 45.41
C GLY A 693 0.57 2.61 46.82
N GLY A 694 -0.24 2.92 47.84
CA GLY A 694 0.18 3.21 49.22
C GLY A 694 -0.80 2.67 50.27
N GLN A 695 -0.36 2.57 51.53
CA GLN A 695 -1.14 2.04 52.68
C GLN A 695 -2.21 3.03 53.24
N GLY A 696 -2.62 4.04 52.48
CA GLY A 696 -3.53 5.10 52.94
C GLY A 696 -4.83 5.20 52.13
N PRO A 697 -5.99 5.54 52.74
CA PRO A 697 -7.26 5.75 52.03
C PRO A 697 -7.35 7.06 51.21
N GLU A 698 -6.34 7.94 51.26
CA GLU A 698 -6.47 9.33 50.79
C GLU A 698 -5.69 9.70 49.50
N ASP A 699 -4.75 8.89 49.01
CA ASP A 699 -3.98 9.21 47.79
C ASP A 699 -4.71 8.72 46.52
N THR A 700 -5.69 9.52 46.14
CA THR A 700 -6.63 9.23 45.06
C THR A 700 -6.02 9.56 43.69
N LEU A 701 -5.48 8.51 43.05
CA LEU A 701 -5.12 8.36 41.62
C LEU A 701 -3.69 8.73 41.21
N ASN A 702 -2.99 7.71 40.72
CA ASN A 702 -1.67 7.84 40.12
C ASN A 702 -1.73 8.55 38.75
N PRO A 703 -0.92 9.59 38.51
CA PRO A 703 -0.85 10.30 37.22
C PRO A 703 -0.62 9.41 36.00
N ILE A 704 0.25 8.39 36.12
CA ILE A 704 0.57 7.45 35.02
C ILE A 704 -0.66 6.61 34.68
N TYR A 705 -1.43 6.21 35.70
CA TYR A 705 -2.69 5.51 35.49
C TYR A 705 -3.69 6.39 34.75
N MET A 706 -3.89 7.63 35.21
CA MET A 706 -4.83 8.55 34.60
C MET A 706 -4.51 8.80 33.12
N MET A 707 -3.24 8.97 32.75
CA MET A 707 -2.82 9.17 31.37
C MET A 707 -3.19 7.98 30.46
N ALA A 708 -3.02 6.75 30.96
CA ALA A 708 -3.34 5.54 30.19
C ALA A 708 -4.83 5.17 30.20
N ASP A 709 -5.52 5.30 31.33
CA ASP A 709 -6.94 4.99 31.49
C ASP A 709 -7.81 5.98 30.70
N SER A 710 -7.47 7.27 30.74
CA SER A 710 -8.10 8.30 29.89
C SER A 710 -7.85 8.06 28.39
N GLY A 711 -6.78 7.34 28.05
CA GLY A 711 -6.32 7.18 26.67
C GLY A 711 -5.69 8.45 26.09
N ALA A 712 -5.32 9.42 26.93
CA ALA A 712 -4.62 10.63 26.52
C ALA A 712 -3.24 10.31 25.94
N ARG A 713 -2.43 9.55 26.69
CA ARG A 713 -1.10 9.08 26.28
C ARG A 713 -0.65 7.92 27.17
N GLY A 714 0.01 6.94 26.58
CA GLY A 714 0.45 5.74 27.31
C GLY A 714 -0.38 4.52 26.95
N SER A 715 0.29 3.38 26.80
CA SER A 715 -0.36 2.07 26.69
C SER A 715 0.00 1.20 27.89
N SER A 716 -0.81 0.17 28.17
CA SER A 716 -0.50 -0.84 29.18
C SER A 716 0.90 -1.44 28.98
N GLN A 717 1.32 -1.64 27.73
CA GLN A 717 2.66 -2.11 27.38
C GLN A 717 3.77 -1.13 27.74
N GLN A 718 3.54 0.19 27.62
CA GLN A 718 4.51 1.21 28.01
C GLN A 718 4.62 1.31 29.53
N ILE A 719 3.49 1.30 30.24
CA ILE A 719 3.47 1.29 31.72
C ILE A 719 4.18 0.04 32.25
N ARG A 720 3.94 -1.12 31.62
CA ARG A 720 4.62 -2.37 31.97
C ARG A 720 6.14 -2.23 31.94
N GLN A 721 6.69 -1.48 30.98
CA GLN A 721 8.14 -1.25 30.90
C GLN A 721 8.66 -0.28 31.98
N LEU A 722 7.80 0.63 32.47
CA LEU A 722 8.17 1.58 33.52
C LEU A 722 8.24 0.91 34.90
N GLY A 723 7.21 0.17 35.30
CA GLY A 723 7.09 -0.39 36.67
C GLY A 723 7.05 -1.93 36.75
N GLY A 724 6.70 -2.63 35.67
CA GLY A 724 6.61 -4.10 35.66
C GLY A 724 7.94 -4.75 35.30
N MET A 725 8.08 -5.14 34.04
CA MET A 725 9.30 -5.67 33.43
C MET A 725 9.29 -5.36 31.94
N ARG A 726 10.47 -5.25 31.31
CA ARG A 726 10.53 -4.96 29.87
C ARG A 726 10.17 -6.18 28.99
N GLY A 727 10.48 -7.39 29.44
CA GLY A 727 10.09 -8.64 28.79
C GLY A 727 11.03 -9.09 27.67
N LEU A 728 10.48 -9.81 26.69
CA LEU A 728 11.23 -10.47 25.61
C LEU A 728 11.59 -9.53 24.47
N MET A 729 12.84 -9.63 23.98
CA MET A 729 13.36 -8.80 22.90
C MET A 729 13.58 -9.58 21.60
N ALA A 730 13.39 -8.93 20.45
CA ALA A 730 13.69 -9.53 19.14
C ALA A 730 15.13 -9.24 18.66
N LYS A 731 15.79 -10.24 18.10
CA LYS A 731 17.05 -10.12 17.37
C LYS A 731 16.85 -9.41 16.02
N PRO A 732 17.93 -8.91 15.38
CA PRO A 732 17.84 -8.38 14.03
C PRO A 732 17.32 -9.42 13.01
N SER A 733 17.54 -10.73 13.25
CA SER A 733 16.98 -11.82 12.44
C SER A 733 15.45 -11.94 12.53
N GLY A 734 14.83 -11.39 13.59
CA GLY A 734 13.41 -11.54 13.89
C GLY A 734 13.10 -12.64 14.92
N GLU A 735 14.07 -13.46 15.28
CA GLU A 735 13.95 -14.44 16.37
C GLU A 735 13.88 -13.74 17.73
N ILE A 736 13.14 -14.32 18.67
CA ILE A 736 13.04 -13.80 20.04
C ILE A 736 14.26 -14.27 20.85
N ILE A 737 14.80 -13.41 21.69
CA ILE A 737 15.88 -13.78 22.61
C ILE A 737 15.24 -14.49 23.81
N GLU A 738 15.68 -15.72 24.09
CA GLU A 738 15.13 -16.56 25.18
C GLU A 738 15.35 -15.94 26.57
N THR A 739 16.40 -15.11 26.73
CA THR A 739 16.70 -14.37 27.95
C THR A 739 15.89 -13.06 28.00
N PRO A 740 14.87 -12.94 28.86
CA PRO A 740 14.08 -11.73 28.98
C PRO A 740 14.83 -10.63 29.76
N ILE A 741 14.34 -9.41 29.64
CA ILE A 741 14.71 -8.31 30.52
C ILE A 741 13.68 -8.26 31.66
N THR A 742 14.07 -8.79 32.83
CA THR A 742 13.25 -8.81 34.06
C THR A 742 13.16 -7.46 34.74
N ALA A 743 14.16 -6.60 34.53
CA ALA A 743 14.19 -5.24 35.05
C ALA A 743 13.22 -4.31 34.30
N ASN A 744 12.84 -3.22 34.96
CA ASN A 744 12.05 -2.12 34.40
C ASN A 744 12.88 -0.80 34.37
N PHE A 745 12.30 0.28 33.84
CA PHE A 745 13.01 1.56 33.76
C PHE A 745 13.21 2.24 35.12
N ARG A 746 12.35 1.99 36.12
CA ARG A 746 12.53 2.51 37.49
C ARG A 746 13.71 1.85 38.20
N GLU A 747 13.87 0.54 38.06
CA GLU A 747 14.96 -0.26 38.63
C GLU A 747 16.30 -0.02 37.91
N GLY A 748 16.24 0.36 36.63
CA GLY A 748 17.40 0.50 35.77
C GLY A 748 17.78 -0.81 35.07
N LEU A 749 18.56 -0.69 33.98
CA LEU A 749 18.96 -1.84 33.17
C LEU A 749 20.46 -2.11 33.35
N THR A 750 20.84 -3.38 33.46
CA THR A 750 22.25 -3.77 33.40
C THR A 750 22.83 -3.53 32.01
N VAL A 751 24.16 -3.46 31.88
CA VAL A 751 24.85 -3.25 30.59
C VAL A 751 24.40 -4.29 29.55
N LEU A 752 24.27 -5.56 29.94
CA LEU A 752 23.84 -6.63 29.06
C LEU A 752 22.38 -6.47 28.61
N GLN A 753 21.46 -6.18 29.55
CA GLN A 753 20.04 -5.97 29.24
C GLN A 753 19.83 -4.74 28.34
N TYR A 754 20.56 -3.65 28.60
CA TYR A 754 20.56 -2.47 27.76
C TYR A 754 21.07 -2.81 26.35
N PHE A 755 22.21 -3.50 26.24
CA PHE A 755 22.78 -3.93 24.97
C PHE A 755 21.83 -4.82 24.16
N ILE A 756 21.17 -5.79 24.80
CA ILE A 756 20.13 -6.63 24.19
C ILE A 756 19.00 -5.76 23.63
N SER A 757 18.54 -4.77 24.40
CA SER A 757 17.48 -3.85 23.97
C SER A 757 17.89 -2.99 22.77
N THR A 758 19.18 -2.66 22.60
CA THR A 758 19.62 -1.80 21.47
C THR A 758 19.40 -2.44 20.10
N HIS A 759 19.45 -3.77 20.01
CA HIS A 759 19.28 -4.49 18.75
C HIS A 759 17.86 -4.31 18.20
N GLY A 760 16.86 -4.51 19.06
CA GLY A 760 15.45 -4.31 18.73
C GLY A 760 15.14 -2.87 18.35
N ALA A 761 15.63 -1.91 19.15
CA ALA A 761 15.42 -0.48 18.91
C ALA A 761 16.06 -0.01 17.59
N ARG A 762 17.32 -0.40 17.32
CA ARG A 762 18.03 -0.02 16.08
C ARG A 762 17.34 -0.63 14.85
N LYS A 763 16.88 -1.89 14.93
CA LYS A 763 16.12 -2.51 13.85
C LYS A 763 14.80 -1.77 13.61
N GLY A 764 14.05 -1.44 14.65
CA GLY A 764 12.81 -0.66 14.54
C GLY A 764 13.02 0.69 13.84
N LEU A 765 14.09 1.41 14.21
CA LEU A 765 14.50 2.65 13.56
C LEU A 765 14.85 2.46 12.07
N ALA A 766 15.69 1.48 11.76
CA ALA A 766 16.12 1.19 10.39
C ALA A 766 14.93 0.76 9.50
N ASP A 767 14.06 -0.10 10.03
CA ASP A 767 12.86 -0.56 9.34
C ASP A 767 11.88 0.59 9.09
N THR A 768 11.70 1.50 10.04
CA THR A 768 10.86 2.69 9.86
C THR A 768 11.39 3.56 8.73
N ALA A 769 12.71 3.82 8.68
CA ALA A 769 13.32 4.62 7.63
C ALA A 769 13.22 3.97 6.24
N LEU A 770 13.39 2.64 6.15
CA LEU A 770 13.39 1.92 4.87
C LEU A 770 11.97 1.59 4.36
N LYS A 771 11.06 1.14 5.24
CA LYS A 771 9.73 0.67 4.85
C LYS A 771 8.77 1.81 4.50
N THR A 772 8.97 3.01 5.05
CA THR A 772 8.17 4.21 4.70
C THR A 772 8.20 4.48 3.19
N ALA A 773 9.35 4.29 2.54
CA ALA A 773 9.48 4.46 1.09
C ALA A 773 8.65 3.44 0.29
N ASN A 774 8.52 2.21 0.79
CA ASN A 774 7.74 1.16 0.14
C ASN A 774 6.24 1.43 0.23
N SER A 775 5.77 1.92 1.38
CA SER A 775 4.37 2.29 1.57
C SER A 775 3.96 3.44 0.64
N GLY A 776 4.74 4.52 0.61
CA GLY A 776 4.49 5.63 -0.32
C GLY A 776 4.53 5.21 -1.80
N TYR A 777 5.38 4.23 -2.15
CA TYR A 777 5.39 3.66 -3.50
C TYR A 777 4.13 2.83 -3.81
N LEU A 778 3.62 2.07 -2.85
CA LEU A 778 2.36 1.34 -2.99
C LEU A 778 1.18 2.30 -3.18
N THR A 779 1.04 3.31 -2.33
CA THR A 779 -0.02 4.33 -2.44
C THR A 779 -0.03 4.97 -3.82
N ARG A 780 1.15 5.37 -4.30
CA ARG A 780 1.32 5.95 -5.63
C ARG A 780 0.88 4.98 -6.74
N ARG A 781 1.19 3.68 -6.63
CA ARG A 781 0.75 2.68 -7.62
C ARG A 781 -0.75 2.43 -7.56
N LEU A 782 -1.34 2.47 -6.38
CA LEU A 782 -2.79 2.37 -6.22
C LEU A 782 -3.47 3.55 -6.92
N VAL A 783 -3.01 4.78 -6.67
CA VAL A 783 -3.51 5.99 -7.35
C VAL A 783 -3.32 5.91 -8.87
N ASP A 784 -2.13 5.49 -9.35
CA ASP A 784 -1.85 5.35 -10.79
C ASP A 784 -2.86 4.38 -11.48
N ILE A 785 -3.45 3.42 -10.74
CA ILE A 785 -4.42 2.44 -11.28
C ILE A 785 -5.87 2.91 -11.09
N SER A 786 -6.18 3.57 -9.97
CA SER A 786 -7.55 3.89 -9.56
C SER A 786 -7.99 5.32 -9.88
N GLN A 787 -7.10 6.21 -10.33
CA GLN A 787 -7.42 7.63 -10.57
C GLN A 787 -8.60 7.87 -11.53
N ASP A 788 -8.84 6.95 -12.47
CA ASP A 788 -9.91 7.08 -13.48
C ASP A 788 -11.27 6.56 -12.95
N VAL A 789 -11.31 6.02 -11.72
CA VAL A 789 -12.53 5.50 -11.08
C VAL A 789 -13.23 6.63 -10.33
N ILE A 790 -14.22 7.22 -11.01
CA ILE A 790 -15.04 8.35 -10.54
C ILE A 790 -16.50 7.92 -10.49
N VAL A 791 -17.30 8.52 -9.62
CA VAL A 791 -18.76 8.31 -9.62
C VAL A 791 -19.39 9.00 -10.83
N SER A 792 -19.98 8.23 -11.74
CA SER A 792 -20.41 8.71 -13.07
C SER A 792 -21.92 8.73 -13.28
N GLU A 793 -22.66 7.87 -12.59
CA GLU A 793 -24.11 7.73 -12.71
C GLU A 793 -24.73 7.39 -11.35
N GLU A 794 -26.04 7.56 -11.19
CA GLU A 794 -26.71 7.28 -9.91
C GLU A 794 -26.89 5.77 -9.68
N ASP A 795 -27.38 5.03 -10.69
CA ASP A 795 -27.70 3.61 -10.55
C ASP A 795 -27.43 2.84 -11.86
N CYS A 796 -26.55 1.84 -11.80
CA CYS A 796 -26.28 0.93 -12.91
C CYS A 796 -27.34 -0.18 -13.10
N ARG A 797 -28.35 -0.24 -12.23
CA ARG A 797 -29.46 -1.21 -12.22
C ARG A 797 -29.04 -2.69 -12.15
N THR A 798 -27.85 -2.96 -11.63
CA THR A 798 -27.41 -4.33 -11.38
C THR A 798 -28.20 -4.95 -10.24
N ALA A 799 -28.66 -6.19 -10.43
CA ALA A 799 -29.22 -7.03 -9.37
C ALA A 799 -28.14 -7.83 -8.64
N ASP A 800 -26.91 -7.86 -9.16
CA ASP A 800 -25.82 -8.62 -8.55
C ASP A 800 -25.25 -7.91 -7.32
N GLY A 801 -25.14 -8.66 -6.23
CA GLY A 801 -24.51 -8.25 -4.98
C GLY A 801 -23.54 -9.30 -4.43
N ILE A 802 -22.81 -8.92 -3.39
CA ILE A 802 -21.93 -9.80 -2.62
C ILE A 802 -22.56 -10.11 -1.26
N ASP A 803 -22.40 -11.35 -0.80
CA ASP A 803 -22.83 -11.74 0.55
C ASP A 803 -21.79 -11.33 1.58
N VAL A 804 -22.23 -10.62 2.61
CA VAL A 804 -21.38 -10.11 3.70
C VAL A 804 -21.86 -10.68 5.03
N SER A 805 -20.94 -11.28 5.77
CA SER A 805 -21.14 -11.81 7.13
C SER A 805 -20.12 -11.22 8.10
N ALA A 806 -20.32 -11.46 9.41
CA ALA A 806 -19.28 -11.19 10.40
C ALA A 806 -17.98 -11.95 10.06
N LEU A 807 -16.83 -11.33 10.32
CA LEU A 807 -15.52 -11.94 10.12
C LEU A 807 -15.13 -12.70 11.40
N VAL A 808 -15.11 -14.02 11.32
CA VAL A 808 -14.76 -14.90 12.45
C VAL A 808 -13.46 -15.62 12.13
N GLU A 809 -12.47 -15.50 13.01
CA GLU A 809 -11.18 -16.20 12.91
C GLU A 809 -10.89 -16.86 14.26
N GLY A 810 -10.61 -18.17 14.27
CA GLY A 810 -10.31 -18.89 15.52
C GLY A 810 -11.44 -18.93 16.56
N GLY A 811 -12.69 -18.61 16.20
CA GLY A 811 -13.82 -18.55 17.14
C GLY A 811 -14.02 -17.19 17.83
N GLU A 812 -13.19 -16.20 17.49
CA GLU A 812 -13.39 -14.80 17.87
C GLU A 812 -13.94 -14.01 16.67
N VAL A 813 -14.92 -13.14 16.96
CA VAL A 813 -15.46 -12.22 15.96
C VAL A 813 -14.49 -11.04 15.88
N ILE A 814 -13.66 -11.01 14.83
CA ILE A 814 -12.73 -9.90 14.58
C ILE A 814 -13.50 -8.64 14.18
N GLN A 815 -14.48 -8.80 13.28
CA GLN A 815 -15.31 -7.70 12.82
C GLN A 815 -16.78 -8.11 12.80
N PRO A 816 -17.65 -7.40 13.55
CA PRO A 816 -19.08 -7.69 13.56
C PRO A 816 -19.74 -7.31 12.23
N ILE A 817 -20.93 -7.87 11.98
CA ILE A 817 -21.67 -7.59 10.74
C ILE A 817 -22.07 -6.12 10.63
N GLU A 818 -22.43 -5.48 11.75
CA GLU A 818 -22.87 -4.08 11.84
C GLU A 818 -21.87 -3.10 11.20
N GLU A 819 -20.57 -3.27 11.47
CA GLU A 819 -19.52 -2.41 10.93
C GLU A 819 -19.28 -2.63 9.43
N ARG A 820 -19.56 -3.84 8.92
CA ARG A 820 -19.29 -4.20 7.52
C ARG A 820 -20.39 -3.74 6.57
N ILE A 821 -21.63 -3.69 7.06
CA ILE A 821 -22.82 -3.37 6.25
C ILE A 821 -23.20 -1.88 6.32
N LEU A 822 -22.74 -1.14 7.32
CA LEU A 822 -23.05 0.28 7.50
C LEU A 822 -22.74 1.12 6.25
N GLY A 823 -23.71 1.93 5.82
CA GLY A 823 -23.60 2.83 4.66
C GLY A 823 -23.57 2.12 3.31
N ARG A 824 -23.81 0.81 3.27
CA ARG A 824 -23.96 0.03 2.03
C ARG A 824 -25.42 -0.02 1.60
N ILE A 825 -25.63 -0.30 0.33
CA ILE A 825 -26.98 -0.45 -0.23
C ILE A 825 -27.28 -1.93 -0.42
N VAL A 826 -28.48 -2.34 -0.01
CA VAL A 826 -28.90 -3.74 -0.11
C VAL A 826 -29.24 -4.09 -1.56
N ALA A 827 -28.86 -5.28 -2.00
CA ALA A 827 -29.18 -5.77 -3.35
C ALA A 827 -30.60 -6.34 -3.45
N GLU A 828 -31.07 -7.01 -2.38
CA GLU A 828 -32.36 -7.72 -2.30
C GLU A 828 -33.09 -7.35 -1.01
N ASP A 829 -34.38 -7.66 -0.91
CA ASP A 829 -35.14 -7.41 0.32
C ASP A 829 -34.61 -8.27 1.48
N ILE A 830 -34.35 -7.65 2.62
CA ILE A 830 -33.98 -8.34 3.86
C ILE A 830 -35.25 -8.71 4.59
N LEU A 831 -35.48 -10.01 4.77
CA LEU A 831 -36.64 -10.54 5.48
C LEU A 831 -36.28 -10.97 6.89
N ASP A 832 -37.18 -10.75 7.85
CA ASP A 832 -37.08 -11.35 9.18
C ASP A 832 -37.31 -12.87 9.07
N PRO A 833 -36.37 -13.72 9.56
CA PRO A 833 -36.52 -15.18 9.49
C PRO A 833 -37.73 -15.74 10.24
N LEU A 834 -38.27 -15.02 11.23
CA LEU A 834 -39.37 -15.46 12.08
C LEU A 834 -40.73 -14.99 11.57
N THR A 835 -40.85 -13.71 11.20
CA THR A 835 -42.14 -13.13 10.78
C THR A 835 -42.34 -13.13 9.27
N GLY A 836 -41.25 -13.16 8.50
CA GLY A 836 -41.27 -13.01 7.04
C GLY A 836 -41.48 -11.56 6.58
N ASP A 837 -41.48 -10.59 7.49
CA ASP A 837 -41.63 -9.18 7.16
C ASP A 837 -40.35 -8.59 6.56
N VAL A 838 -40.50 -7.60 5.68
CA VAL A 838 -39.36 -6.88 5.10
C VAL A 838 -38.78 -5.91 6.14
N VAL A 839 -37.57 -6.20 6.61
CA VAL A 839 -36.80 -5.34 7.52
C VAL A 839 -36.21 -4.15 6.76
N VAL A 840 -35.62 -4.41 5.59
CA VAL A 840 -35.05 -3.39 4.70
C VAL A 840 -35.35 -3.77 3.25
N ALA A 841 -35.87 -2.83 2.47
CA ALA A 841 -36.15 -3.05 1.05
C ALA A 841 -34.87 -3.08 0.20
N GLY A 842 -34.92 -3.73 -0.95
CA GLY A 842 -33.85 -3.74 -1.93
C GLY A 842 -33.60 -2.33 -2.47
N ASN A 843 -32.32 -2.00 -2.68
CA ASN A 843 -31.80 -0.68 -3.07
C ASN A 843 -31.87 0.43 -2.02
N ASP A 844 -32.24 0.11 -0.79
CA ASP A 844 -32.17 1.05 0.32
C ASP A 844 -30.79 1.07 0.98
N GLU A 845 -30.40 2.24 1.51
CA GLU A 845 -29.18 2.42 2.29
C GLU A 845 -29.35 1.83 3.70
N LEU A 846 -28.32 1.13 4.17
CA LEU A 846 -28.19 0.65 5.55
C LEU A 846 -27.63 1.75 6.44
N ASP A 847 -28.54 2.56 6.99
CA ASP A 847 -28.25 3.52 8.06
C ASP A 847 -28.12 2.84 9.43
N GLU A 848 -27.73 3.59 10.45
CA GLU A 848 -27.51 3.11 11.81
C GLU A 848 -28.76 2.43 12.41
N THR A 849 -29.94 2.93 12.07
CA THR A 849 -31.23 2.44 12.59
C THR A 849 -31.57 1.09 11.96
N ARG A 850 -31.43 0.98 10.63
CA ARG A 850 -31.67 -0.22 9.85
C ARG A 850 -30.64 -1.29 10.16
N VAL A 851 -29.37 -0.93 10.37
CA VAL A 851 -28.34 -1.88 10.80
C VAL A 851 -28.69 -2.50 12.16
N LYS A 852 -29.17 -1.70 13.12
CA LYS A 852 -29.65 -2.24 14.41
C LYS A 852 -30.81 -3.21 14.21
N ALA A 853 -31.79 -2.86 13.37
CA ALA A 853 -32.91 -3.75 13.06
C ALA A 853 -32.46 -5.09 12.45
N VAL A 854 -31.47 -5.07 11.54
CA VAL A 854 -30.88 -6.29 10.95
C VAL A 854 -30.19 -7.16 12.01
N VAL A 855 -29.47 -6.55 12.96
CA VAL A 855 -28.79 -7.25 14.05
C VAL A 855 -29.79 -7.84 15.04
N GLU A 856 -30.84 -7.08 15.40
CA GLU A 856 -31.92 -7.52 16.30
C GLU A 856 -32.73 -8.68 15.70
N ALA A 857 -32.95 -8.68 14.39
CA ALA A 857 -33.54 -9.80 13.64
C ALA A 857 -32.62 -11.05 13.58
N GLY A 858 -31.37 -10.96 14.05
CA GLY A 858 -30.44 -12.09 14.14
C GLY A 858 -29.90 -12.57 12.79
N ILE A 859 -29.84 -11.69 11.79
CA ILE A 859 -29.46 -12.04 10.42
C ILE A 859 -27.93 -12.19 10.30
N GLY A 860 -27.48 -13.38 9.92
CA GLY A 860 -26.04 -13.71 9.86
C GLY A 860 -25.32 -13.31 8.56
N HIS A 861 -26.05 -13.07 7.47
CA HIS A 861 -25.52 -12.69 6.17
C HIS A 861 -26.46 -11.72 5.45
N VAL A 862 -25.90 -10.72 4.78
CA VAL A 862 -26.65 -9.71 4.02
C VAL A 862 -26.05 -9.57 2.64
N ARG A 863 -26.89 -9.57 1.60
CA ARG A 863 -26.47 -9.37 0.21
C ARG A 863 -26.48 -7.87 -0.13
N ILE A 864 -25.29 -7.30 -0.33
CA ILE A 864 -25.12 -5.86 -0.61
C ILE A 864 -24.65 -5.61 -2.04
N ARG A 865 -24.98 -4.45 -2.58
CA ARG A 865 -24.39 -3.96 -3.83
C ARG A 865 -22.90 -3.65 -3.61
N SER A 866 -22.10 -3.87 -4.64
CA SER A 866 -20.65 -3.68 -4.58
C SER A 866 -20.12 -2.98 -5.82
N VAL A 867 -19.01 -2.27 -5.64
CA VAL A 867 -18.23 -1.68 -6.74
C VAL A 867 -17.73 -2.76 -7.70
N LEU A 868 -17.53 -4.00 -7.23
CA LEU A 868 -17.09 -5.13 -8.07
C LEU A 868 -18.19 -5.67 -8.99
N THR A 869 -19.46 -5.56 -8.60
CA THR A 869 -20.62 -6.02 -9.38
C THR A 869 -21.28 -4.89 -10.18
N CYS A 870 -20.68 -3.69 -10.16
CA CYS A 870 -21.19 -2.52 -10.84
C CYS A 870 -21.08 -2.67 -12.36
N GLN A 871 -22.19 -2.43 -13.07
CA GLN A 871 -22.28 -2.54 -14.54
C GLN A 871 -22.11 -1.19 -15.27
N ALA A 872 -21.74 -0.14 -14.54
CA ALA A 872 -21.43 1.17 -15.13
C ALA A 872 -20.30 1.03 -16.17
N ARG A 873 -20.48 1.65 -17.35
CA ARG A 873 -19.48 1.55 -18.45
C ARG A 873 -18.17 2.27 -18.12
N TRP A 874 -18.26 3.37 -17.41
CA TRP A 874 -17.14 4.21 -17.01
C TRP A 874 -17.31 4.58 -15.54
N GLY A 875 -16.30 4.33 -14.71
CA GLY A 875 -16.39 4.65 -13.29
C GLY A 875 -17.33 3.71 -12.51
N VAL A 876 -18.05 4.26 -11.54
CA VAL A 876 -18.92 3.53 -10.60
C VAL A 876 -20.23 4.30 -10.41
N CYS A 877 -21.34 3.61 -10.14
CA CYS A 877 -22.58 4.28 -9.77
C CYS A 877 -22.68 4.59 -8.28
N VAL A 878 -23.46 5.62 -7.91
CA VAL A 878 -23.72 6.02 -6.51
C VAL A 878 -24.19 4.81 -5.69
N LYS A 879 -25.16 4.04 -6.21
CA LYS A 879 -25.75 2.92 -5.45
C LYS A 879 -24.80 1.74 -5.19
N CYS A 880 -23.86 1.47 -6.09
CA CYS A 880 -22.87 0.39 -5.88
C CYS A 880 -21.75 0.80 -4.91
N TYR A 881 -21.51 2.11 -4.75
CA TYR A 881 -20.56 2.61 -3.77
C TYR A 881 -21.20 2.73 -2.38
N GLY A 882 -22.36 3.40 -2.30
CA GLY A 882 -23.08 3.70 -1.07
C GLY A 882 -22.75 5.09 -0.50
N ARG A 883 -22.60 5.15 0.82
CA ARG A 883 -22.34 6.38 1.58
C ARG A 883 -20.89 6.87 1.43
N ASP A 884 -20.70 8.17 1.19
CA ASP A 884 -19.43 8.84 1.45
C ASP A 884 -19.24 8.98 2.97
N LEU A 885 -18.27 8.23 3.47
CA LEU A 885 -17.93 8.17 4.90
C LEU A 885 -17.42 9.50 5.44
N ALA A 886 -16.87 10.39 4.61
CA ALA A 886 -16.36 11.65 5.10
C ALA A 886 -17.42 12.72 5.37
N ARG A 887 -18.56 12.65 4.67
CA ARG A 887 -19.70 13.58 4.84
C ARG A 887 -20.89 12.94 5.52
N GLY A 888 -20.92 11.61 5.62
CA GLY A 888 -22.04 10.88 6.19
C GLY A 888 -23.30 10.94 5.33
N LYS A 889 -23.19 11.12 4.01
CA LYS A 889 -24.29 11.12 3.04
C LYS A 889 -23.97 10.21 1.86
N LEU A 890 -24.94 9.89 1.01
CA LEU A 890 -24.68 9.20 -0.25
C LEU A 890 -23.64 9.97 -1.08
N VAL A 891 -22.78 9.21 -1.78
CA VAL A 891 -21.72 9.80 -2.59
C VAL A 891 -22.28 10.65 -3.74
N GLU A 892 -21.66 11.81 -3.97
CA GLU A 892 -22.07 12.73 -5.04
C GLU A 892 -21.48 12.34 -6.40
N LEU A 893 -22.16 12.74 -7.48
CA LEU A 893 -21.66 12.58 -8.84
C LEU A 893 -20.37 13.38 -9.02
N GLY A 894 -19.36 12.76 -9.62
CA GLY A 894 -18.05 13.36 -9.85
C GLY A 894 -17.02 13.13 -8.75
N GLU A 895 -17.39 12.51 -7.61
CA GLU A 895 -16.42 12.23 -6.53
C GLU A 895 -15.36 11.20 -7.00
N PRO A 896 -14.05 11.48 -6.84
CA PRO A 896 -12.98 10.61 -7.30
C PRO A 896 -12.70 9.47 -6.29
N VAL A 897 -13.66 8.56 -6.14
CA VAL A 897 -13.63 7.45 -5.17
C VAL A 897 -12.40 6.55 -5.30
N GLY A 898 -11.86 6.39 -6.50
CA GLY A 898 -10.64 5.61 -6.72
C GLY A 898 -9.40 6.21 -6.05
N VAL A 899 -9.24 7.53 -6.08
CA VAL A 899 -8.14 8.22 -5.40
C VAL A 899 -8.32 8.16 -3.88
N ILE A 900 -9.55 8.36 -3.40
CA ILE A 900 -9.90 8.30 -1.97
C ILE A 900 -9.62 6.90 -1.42
N ALA A 901 -10.00 5.85 -2.14
CA ALA A 901 -9.74 4.46 -1.76
C ALA A 901 -8.23 4.18 -1.69
N ALA A 902 -7.46 4.61 -2.70
CA ALA A 902 -6.01 4.43 -2.72
C ALA A 902 -5.31 5.14 -1.53
N GLN A 903 -5.74 6.35 -1.19
CA GLN A 903 -5.24 7.09 -0.02
C GLN A 903 -5.64 6.41 1.29
N SER A 904 -6.89 5.97 1.41
CA SER A 904 -7.44 5.32 2.61
C SER A 904 -6.78 3.97 2.92
N ILE A 905 -6.15 3.33 1.93
CA ILE A 905 -5.34 2.12 2.11
C ILE A 905 -3.87 2.48 2.38
N GLY A 906 -3.33 3.44 1.62
CA GLY A 906 -1.92 3.78 1.64
C GLY A 906 -1.46 4.55 2.88
N GLU A 907 -2.32 5.43 3.41
CA GLU A 907 -2.02 6.24 4.58
C GLU A 907 -1.88 5.38 5.86
N PRO A 908 -2.84 4.50 6.20
CA PRO A 908 -2.68 3.62 7.36
C PRO A 908 -1.50 2.66 7.19
N GLY A 909 -1.25 2.17 5.97
CA GLY A 909 -0.08 1.33 5.68
C GLY A 909 1.24 2.03 6.03
N THR A 910 1.33 3.35 5.81
CA THR A 910 2.51 4.15 6.15
C THR A 910 2.56 4.41 7.65
N GLN A 911 1.43 4.76 8.27
CA GLN A 911 1.35 4.95 9.72
C GLN A 911 1.72 3.70 10.52
N LEU A 912 1.25 2.52 10.09
CA LEU A 912 1.57 1.24 10.74
C LEU A 912 3.08 1.00 10.77
N THR A 913 3.79 1.34 9.68
CA THR A 913 5.26 1.25 9.65
C THR A 913 5.96 2.25 10.57
N MET A 914 5.38 3.43 10.78
CA MET A 914 5.93 4.44 11.69
C MET A 914 5.64 4.13 13.17
N ARG A 915 4.44 3.63 13.50
CA ARG A 915 4.05 3.27 14.88
C ARG A 915 4.85 2.11 15.45
N THR A 916 5.42 1.26 14.61
CA THR A 916 6.39 0.23 15.02
C THR A 916 7.61 0.80 15.75
N PHE A 917 7.92 2.09 15.60
CA PHE A 917 8.99 2.75 16.35
C PHE A 917 8.81 2.61 17.87
N HIS A 918 7.57 2.71 18.37
CA HIS A 918 7.28 2.66 19.82
C HIS A 918 7.20 1.24 20.39
N ILE A 919 6.99 0.25 19.52
CA ILE A 919 6.90 -1.17 19.87
C ILE A 919 8.24 -1.88 19.58
N GLY A 920 9.11 -1.23 18.80
CA GLY A 920 10.37 -1.73 18.25
C GLY A 920 11.31 -2.26 19.32
N GLY A 921 11.22 -3.56 19.56
CA GLY A 921 12.05 -4.28 20.52
C GLY A 921 11.26 -5.31 21.31
N THR A 922 10.04 -5.02 21.72
CA THR A 922 9.22 -5.94 22.54
C THR A 922 8.41 -6.87 21.67
N ALA A 923 8.65 -8.18 21.78
CA ALA A 923 7.82 -9.18 21.10
C ALA A 923 6.56 -9.46 21.94
N SER A 924 5.39 -9.30 21.33
CA SER A 924 4.12 -9.77 21.89
C SER A 924 3.58 -10.84 20.95
N LYS A 925 3.58 -12.09 21.38
CA LYS A 925 2.99 -13.19 20.61
C LYS A 925 1.51 -13.23 20.95
N VAL A 926 0.65 -13.25 19.92
CA VAL A 926 -0.75 -13.64 20.12
C VAL A 926 -0.71 -15.12 20.49
N VAL A 927 -1.16 -15.46 21.69
CA VAL A 927 -1.20 -16.84 22.17
C VAL A 927 -2.13 -17.61 21.23
N GLU A 928 -1.61 -18.57 20.48
CA GLU A 928 -2.47 -19.48 19.73
C GLU A 928 -3.30 -20.27 20.74
N GLN A 929 -4.62 -20.09 20.72
CA GLN A 929 -5.53 -20.83 21.59
C GLN A 929 -5.38 -22.32 21.26
N SER A 930 -4.81 -23.07 22.20
CA SER A 930 -4.70 -24.54 22.16
C SER A 930 -5.91 -25.23 22.79
N VAL A 931 -6.85 -24.45 23.33
CA VAL A 931 -8.00 -24.92 24.10
C VAL A 931 -9.27 -24.22 23.62
N VAL A 932 -10.35 -24.98 23.45
CA VAL A 932 -11.71 -24.45 23.24
C VAL A 932 -12.51 -24.62 24.52
N GLU A 933 -13.12 -23.54 24.99
CA GLU A 933 -13.99 -23.50 26.18
C GLU A 933 -15.43 -23.15 25.77
N SER A 934 -16.43 -23.72 26.44
CA SER A 934 -17.84 -23.46 26.18
C SER A 934 -18.25 -22.06 26.67
N ARG A 935 -19.01 -21.29 25.89
CA ARG A 935 -19.57 -19.99 26.35
C ARG A 935 -21.02 -20.11 26.81
N HIS A 936 -21.70 -21.21 26.48
CA HIS A 936 -23.08 -21.48 26.87
C HIS A 936 -23.21 -22.84 27.54
N ASP A 937 -24.27 -22.99 28.34
CA ASP A 937 -24.69 -24.28 28.87
C ASP A 937 -25.42 -25.09 27.79
N GLY A 938 -25.23 -26.40 27.77
CA GLY A 938 -25.92 -27.25 26.80
C GLY A 938 -25.37 -28.67 26.69
N VAL A 939 -25.74 -29.35 25.61
CA VAL A 939 -25.32 -30.72 25.28
C VAL A 939 -24.38 -30.69 24.08
N LEU A 940 -23.19 -31.26 24.25
CA LEU A 940 -22.20 -31.37 23.18
C LEU A 940 -22.57 -32.48 22.20
N LYS A 941 -22.56 -32.19 20.90
CA LYS A 941 -22.70 -33.19 19.83
C LYS A 941 -21.51 -33.19 18.89
N TYR A 942 -21.08 -34.39 18.54
CA TYR A 942 -20.02 -34.66 17.56
C TYR A 942 -20.59 -34.63 16.13
N LEU A 943 -20.16 -33.69 15.31
CA LEU A 943 -20.59 -33.51 13.92
C LEU A 943 -19.48 -33.80 12.90
N SER A 944 -19.81 -34.43 11.78
CA SER A 944 -18.91 -34.53 10.62
C SER A 944 -19.62 -34.07 9.36
N PHE A 945 -18.87 -33.52 8.41
CA PHE A 945 -19.44 -33.07 7.14
C PHE A 945 -19.60 -34.24 6.16
N ASP A 946 -20.81 -34.46 5.64
CA ASP A 946 -21.07 -35.41 4.56
C ASP A 946 -21.11 -34.67 3.21
N ALA A 947 -20.07 -34.85 2.40
CA ALA A 947 -19.98 -34.27 1.08
C ALA A 947 -21.09 -34.76 0.12
N LYS A 948 -21.70 -35.93 0.36
CA LYS A 948 -22.80 -36.46 -0.49
C LYS A 948 -24.14 -35.77 -0.24
N LYS A 949 -24.35 -35.25 0.97
CA LYS A 949 -25.59 -34.57 1.39
C LYS A 949 -25.44 -33.06 1.54
N ASN A 950 -24.22 -32.54 1.39
CA ASN A 950 -23.86 -31.15 1.64
C ASN A 950 -24.36 -30.65 3.02
N ALA A 951 -24.29 -31.51 4.02
CA ALA A 951 -24.84 -31.26 5.36
C ALA A 951 -23.97 -31.91 6.43
N ASP A 952 -23.93 -31.29 7.60
CA ASP A 952 -23.31 -31.88 8.78
C ASP A 952 -24.23 -32.94 9.38
N PHE A 953 -23.67 -34.11 9.72
CA PHE A 953 -24.40 -35.20 10.38
C PHE A 953 -23.74 -35.56 11.71
N HIS A 954 -24.53 -36.12 12.62
CA HIS A 954 -24.03 -36.59 13.92
C HIS A 954 -23.14 -37.82 13.73
N ASN A 955 -21.85 -37.71 14.11
CA ASN A 955 -20.86 -38.76 13.91
C ASN A 955 -20.16 -39.14 15.22
N ARG A 956 -20.68 -40.21 15.85
CA ARG A 956 -20.13 -40.77 17.10
C ARG A 956 -18.76 -41.42 16.94
N HIS A 957 -18.37 -41.78 15.72
CA HIS A 957 -17.12 -42.50 15.43
C HIS A 957 -15.97 -41.57 15.03
N MET A 958 -16.11 -40.25 15.21
CA MET A 958 -15.06 -39.29 14.86
C MET A 958 -13.83 -39.32 15.78
N ALA A 959 -13.94 -39.92 16.96
CA ALA A 959 -12.89 -39.94 17.98
C ALA A 959 -12.72 -41.36 18.56
N VAL A 960 -11.49 -41.70 18.93
CA VAL A 960 -11.11 -42.98 19.56
C VAL A 960 -10.55 -42.75 20.95
N GLN A 961 -10.70 -43.73 21.83
CA GLN A 961 -10.19 -43.61 23.20
C GLN A 961 -8.75 -44.13 23.27
N ASN A 962 -7.83 -43.33 23.79
CA ASN A 962 -6.44 -43.74 23.99
C ASN A 962 -6.25 -44.50 25.32
N LYS A 963 -5.07 -45.09 25.57
CA LYS A 963 -4.73 -45.89 26.77
C LYS A 963 -5.03 -45.19 28.11
N GLN A 964 -4.99 -43.86 28.11
CA GLN A 964 -5.24 -43.01 29.29
C GLN A 964 -6.73 -42.66 29.49
N GLY A 965 -7.63 -43.16 28.63
CA GLY A 965 -9.07 -42.91 28.73
C GLY A 965 -9.56 -41.62 28.05
N GLU A 966 -8.67 -40.85 27.43
CA GLU A 966 -8.97 -39.60 26.72
C GLU A 966 -9.51 -39.85 25.30
N TRP A 967 -10.43 -39.02 24.81
CA TRP A 967 -10.97 -39.10 23.45
C TRP A 967 -10.10 -38.30 22.48
N VAL A 968 -9.59 -38.94 21.43
CA VAL A 968 -8.72 -38.33 20.42
C VAL A 968 -9.40 -38.33 19.06
N VAL A 969 -9.44 -37.16 18.42
CA VAL A 969 -10.13 -36.95 17.14
C VAL A 969 -9.33 -37.60 15.99
N MET A 970 -9.99 -38.46 15.22
CA MET A 970 -9.41 -39.15 14.07
C MET A 970 -9.96 -38.66 12.73
N ASN A 971 -11.04 -37.86 12.75
CA ASN A 971 -11.60 -37.30 11.53
C ASN A 971 -11.04 -35.90 11.25
N ARG A 972 -10.60 -35.63 10.02
CA ARG A 972 -10.09 -34.32 9.59
C ARG A 972 -11.18 -33.26 9.41
N ASN A 973 -12.43 -33.69 9.20
CA ASN A 973 -13.61 -32.82 9.05
C ASN A 973 -14.52 -32.85 10.28
N ALA A 974 -13.93 -33.06 11.47
CA ALA A 974 -14.65 -33.08 12.73
C ALA A 974 -15.10 -31.67 13.14
N LYS A 975 -16.32 -31.58 13.65
CA LYS A 975 -16.88 -30.39 14.28
C LYS A 975 -17.54 -30.81 15.58
N ILE A 976 -17.61 -29.91 16.54
CA ILE A 976 -18.43 -30.08 17.74
C ILE A 976 -19.43 -28.93 17.79
N ALA A 977 -20.64 -29.22 18.27
CA ALA A 977 -21.66 -28.20 18.46
C ALA A 977 -22.32 -28.34 19.84
N VAL A 978 -22.61 -27.21 20.47
CA VAL A 978 -23.34 -27.14 21.74
C VAL A 978 -24.80 -26.80 21.42
N TYR A 979 -25.70 -27.70 21.81
CA TYR A 979 -27.14 -27.52 21.67
C TYR A 979 -27.76 -27.16 23.02
N ASP A 980 -28.70 -26.23 23.05
CA ASP A 980 -29.48 -25.96 24.26
C ASP A 980 -30.55 -27.04 24.52
N ASP A 981 -31.21 -26.98 25.67
CA ASP A 981 -32.25 -27.94 26.06
C ASP A 981 -33.48 -27.92 25.12
N SER A 982 -33.63 -26.87 24.29
CA SER A 982 -34.68 -26.77 23.26
C SER A 982 -34.28 -27.38 21.91
N GLY A 983 -33.05 -27.90 21.80
CA GLY A 983 -32.51 -28.50 20.58
C GLY A 983 -31.96 -27.49 19.57
N ARG A 984 -31.78 -26.21 19.94
CA ARG A 984 -31.20 -25.17 19.09
C ARG A 984 -29.68 -25.19 19.18
N GLU A 985 -29.02 -25.10 18.03
CA GLU A 985 -27.57 -24.97 17.94
C GLU A 985 -27.15 -23.57 18.42
N ARG A 986 -26.36 -23.50 19.50
CA ARG A 986 -25.84 -22.24 20.07
C ARG A 986 -24.42 -21.97 19.63
N GLU A 987 -23.60 -23.01 19.60
CA GLU A 987 -22.18 -22.90 19.27
C GLU A 987 -21.77 -24.04 18.35
N LYS A 988 -20.80 -23.76 17.48
CA LYS A 988 -20.22 -24.76 16.58
C LYS A 988 -18.77 -24.43 16.30
N TYR A 989 -17.90 -25.41 16.56
CA TYR A 989 -16.47 -25.28 16.43
C TYR A 989 -15.91 -26.38 15.53
N PRO A 990 -15.06 -26.04 14.54
CA PRO A 990 -14.25 -27.04 13.85
C PRO A 990 -13.20 -27.61 14.80
N VAL A 991 -12.95 -28.93 14.73
CA VAL A 991 -11.99 -29.62 15.59
C VAL A 991 -10.87 -30.22 14.74
N VAL A 992 -9.63 -30.00 15.18
CA VAL A 992 -8.43 -30.44 14.47
C VAL A 992 -8.20 -31.94 14.65
N TYR A 993 -7.69 -32.61 13.60
CA TYR A 993 -7.23 -33.99 13.69
C TYR A 993 -6.17 -34.14 14.80
N GLY A 994 -6.37 -35.12 15.67
CA GLY A 994 -5.53 -35.42 16.82
C GLY A 994 -5.74 -34.54 18.05
N ALA A 995 -6.74 -33.65 18.03
CA ALA A 995 -7.15 -32.94 19.22
C ALA A 995 -7.79 -33.89 20.25
N LYS A 996 -7.57 -33.60 21.53
CA LYS A 996 -8.14 -34.30 22.67
C LYS A 996 -9.46 -33.66 23.06
N ILE A 997 -10.53 -34.44 23.13
CA ILE A 997 -11.84 -33.99 23.61
C ILE A 997 -12.01 -34.45 25.06
N VAL A 998 -12.31 -33.50 25.94
CA VAL A 998 -12.48 -33.74 27.39
C VAL A 998 -13.89 -34.25 27.70
N VAL A 999 -14.90 -33.78 26.96
CA VAL A 999 -16.31 -34.09 27.18
C VAL A 999 -16.83 -35.08 26.14
N LYS A 1000 -17.46 -36.18 26.59
CA LYS A 1000 -18.05 -37.20 25.70
C LYS A 1000 -19.22 -36.65 24.86
N ASP A 1001 -19.48 -37.30 23.72
CA ASP A 1001 -20.66 -37.03 22.90
C ASP A 1001 -21.96 -37.19 23.71
N GLY A 1002 -22.85 -36.21 23.64
CA GLY A 1002 -24.07 -36.12 24.44
C GLY A 1002 -23.85 -35.70 25.90
N GLY A 1003 -22.62 -35.32 26.30
CA GLY A 1003 -22.32 -34.80 27.62
C GLY A 1003 -22.90 -33.41 27.85
N ARG A 1004 -23.35 -33.14 29.08
CA ARG A 1004 -23.70 -31.78 29.51
C ARG A 1004 -22.43 -30.96 29.72
N VAL A 1005 -22.49 -29.72 29.29
CA VAL A 1005 -21.42 -28.73 29.32
C VAL A 1005 -21.91 -27.52 30.08
N THR A 1006 -21.04 -26.96 30.94
CA THR A 1006 -21.27 -25.68 31.61
C THR A 1006 -20.41 -24.57 31.02
N VAL A 1007 -20.82 -23.31 31.16
CA VAL A 1007 -20.02 -22.14 30.79
C VAL A 1007 -18.61 -22.20 31.40
N GLY A 1008 -17.58 -21.98 30.58
CA GLY A 1008 -16.16 -22.01 30.95
C GLY A 1008 -15.54 -23.41 31.02
N GLN A 1009 -16.30 -24.47 30.74
CA GLN A 1009 -15.75 -25.83 30.72
C GLN A 1009 -14.90 -26.06 29.47
N LYS A 1010 -13.70 -26.62 29.65
CA LYS A 1010 -12.82 -27.04 28.55
C LYS A 1010 -13.44 -28.17 27.74
N LEU A 1011 -13.58 -27.95 26.44
CA LEU A 1011 -14.15 -28.90 25.48
C LEU A 1011 -13.06 -29.69 24.76
N VAL A 1012 -12.06 -29.00 24.20
CA VAL A 1012 -11.02 -29.57 23.34
C VAL A 1012 -9.66 -28.96 23.66
N GLU A 1013 -8.60 -29.77 23.58
CA GLU A 1013 -7.20 -29.37 23.72
C GLU A 1013 -6.32 -30.00 22.61
N TRP A 1014 -5.35 -29.26 22.06
CA TRP A 1014 -4.37 -29.81 21.10
C TRP A 1014 -3.01 -29.11 21.18
N ASP A 1015 -1.98 -29.74 20.58
CA ASP A 1015 -0.66 -29.13 20.40
C ASP A 1015 -0.66 -28.24 19.14
N PRO A 1016 -0.49 -26.92 19.25
CA PRO A 1016 -0.49 -26.02 18.10
C PRO A 1016 0.80 -26.12 17.26
N TYR A 1017 1.90 -26.61 17.83
CA TYR A 1017 3.24 -26.54 17.26
C TYR A 1017 3.64 -27.78 16.44
N SER A 1018 2.87 -28.86 16.54
CA SER A 1018 3.15 -30.08 15.80
C SER A 1018 1.89 -30.67 15.16
N LEU A 1019 2.01 -31.12 13.91
CA LEU A 1019 1.02 -31.99 13.30
C LEU A 1019 1.34 -33.43 13.69
N THR A 1020 0.40 -34.10 14.36
CA THR A 1020 0.57 -35.49 14.77
C THR A 1020 0.01 -36.44 13.72
N ILE A 1021 0.77 -37.50 13.43
CA ILE A 1021 0.28 -38.66 12.67
C ILE A 1021 -0.06 -39.73 13.70
N LEU A 1022 -1.35 -39.96 13.87
CA LEU A 1022 -1.90 -40.90 14.87
C LEU A 1022 -2.33 -42.21 14.23
N THR A 1023 -2.50 -43.24 15.04
CA THR A 1023 -3.11 -44.51 14.62
C THR A 1023 -4.55 -44.69 15.09
N GLU A 1024 -5.42 -45.25 14.25
CA GLU A 1024 -6.78 -45.68 14.62
C GLU A 1024 -6.84 -47.09 15.22
N VAL A 1025 -5.79 -47.89 15.03
CA VAL A 1025 -5.76 -49.32 15.41
C VAL A 1025 -4.52 -49.64 16.24
N GLY A 1026 -4.67 -50.56 17.19
CA GLY A 1026 -3.56 -51.09 17.96
C GLY A 1026 -2.85 -52.23 17.22
N GLY A 1027 -1.55 -52.41 17.47
CA GLY A 1027 -0.77 -53.50 16.89
C GLY A 1027 0.74 -53.26 16.90
N LYS A 1028 1.50 -54.13 16.22
CA LYS A 1028 2.96 -54.05 16.10
C LYS A 1028 3.40 -53.17 14.94
N ILE A 1029 4.37 -52.29 15.16
CA ILE A 1029 4.88 -51.36 14.16
C ILE A 1029 5.82 -52.06 13.16
N ALA A 1030 5.61 -51.81 11.87
CA ALA A 1030 6.51 -52.19 10.80
C ALA A 1030 6.87 -51.00 9.91
N TYR A 1031 8.16 -50.79 9.69
CA TYR A 1031 8.66 -49.81 8.73
C TYR A 1031 8.54 -50.34 7.29
N GLY A 1032 8.06 -49.50 6.38
CA GLY A 1032 8.09 -49.72 4.94
C GLY A 1032 8.82 -48.58 4.26
N ASP A 1033 9.81 -48.92 3.42
CA ASP A 1033 10.64 -47.96 2.69
C ASP A 1033 11.27 -46.87 3.60
N ILE A 1034 11.66 -47.26 4.82
CA ILE A 1034 12.42 -46.41 5.76
C ILE A 1034 13.79 -47.06 5.94
N SER A 1035 14.79 -46.49 5.29
CA SER A 1035 16.21 -46.83 5.36
C SER A 1035 17.05 -45.58 5.66
N GLU A 1036 17.99 -45.74 6.58
CA GLU A 1036 18.93 -44.72 7.02
C GLU A 1036 19.83 -44.22 5.88
N GLY A 1037 20.15 -42.93 5.85
CA GLY A 1037 20.93 -42.25 4.82
C GLY A 1037 20.23 -42.05 3.47
N VAL A 1038 19.10 -42.73 3.24
CA VAL A 1038 18.39 -42.72 1.95
C VAL A 1038 17.01 -42.07 2.05
N THR A 1039 16.18 -42.51 3.00
CA THR A 1039 14.78 -42.01 3.21
C THR A 1039 14.62 -41.33 4.57
N MET A 1040 15.54 -41.63 5.49
CA MET A 1040 15.54 -41.18 6.87
C MET A 1040 16.99 -40.89 7.24
N LYS A 1041 17.24 -39.80 7.97
CA LYS A 1041 18.52 -39.52 8.62
C LYS A 1041 18.33 -39.55 10.12
N GLU A 1042 19.34 -40.03 10.83
CA GLU A 1042 19.41 -39.81 12.27
C GLU A 1042 20.06 -38.44 12.52
N GLU A 1043 19.30 -37.52 13.09
CA GLU A 1043 19.83 -36.27 13.62
C GLU A 1043 20.17 -36.49 15.09
N VAL A 1044 21.45 -36.42 15.42
CA VAL A 1044 21.91 -36.44 16.80
C VAL A 1044 21.87 -35.02 17.34
N ASP A 1045 21.17 -34.83 18.44
CA ASP A 1045 21.17 -33.56 19.15
C ASP A 1045 22.50 -33.42 19.90
N GLU A 1046 23.34 -32.45 19.52
CA GLU A 1046 24.72 -32.27 20.01
C GLU A 1046 24.82 -32.11 21.53
N ILE A 1047 23.73 -31.70 22.20
CA ILE A 1047 23.70 -31.42 23.64
C ILE A 1047 23.18 -32.61 24.44
N THR A 1048 22.14 -33.29 23.97
CA THR A 1048 21.50 -34.41 24.71
C THR A 1048 22.06 -35.77 24.31
N GLY A 1049 22.77 -35.86 23.18
CA GLY A 1049 23.30 -37.12 22.64
C GLY A 1049 22.24 -38.08 22.11
N LEU A 1050 20.96 -37.68 22.11
CA LEU A 1050 19.85 -38.50 21.62
C LEU A 1050 19.71 -38.37 20.11
N SER A 1051 19.59 -39.51 19.42
CA SER A 1051 19.34 -39.54 17.99
C SER A 1051 17.83 -39.54 17.69
N ARG A 1052 17.42 -38.71 16.74
CA ARG A 1052 16.05 -38.63 16.22
C ARG A 1052 16.00 -39.03 14.76
N LYS A 1053 15.01 -39.85 14.41
CA LYS A 1053 14.83 -40.34 13.04
C LYS A 1053 13.95 -39.36 12.25
N VAL A 1054 14.57 -38.60 11.33
CA VAL A 1054 13.91 -37.57 10.51
C VAL A 1054 13.81 -38.02 9.07
N VAL A 1055 12.61 -37.96 8.49
CA VAL A 1055 12.39 -38.32 7.07
C VAL A 1055 12.98 -37.24 6.16
N ILE A 1056 13.79 -37.63 5.17
CA ILE A 1056 14.48 -36.71 4.25
C ILE A 1056 13.93 -36.79 2.82
N GLU A 1057 14.15 -35.71 2.06
CA GLU A 1057 13.83 -35.67 0.64
C GLU A 1057 14.76 -36.59 -0.16
N GLN A 1058 14.22 -37.26 -1.17
CA GLN A 1058 14.96 -38.20 -1.99
C GLN A 1058 15.01 -37.76 -3.45
N ALA A 1059 16.22 -37.73 -4.03
CA ALA A 1059 16.41 -37.52 -5.45
C ALA A 1059 16.40 -38.87 -6.20
N GLY A 1060 15.35 -39.14 -6.98
CA GLY A 1060 15.39 -40.16 -8.05
C GLY A 1060 14.96 -41.60 -7.72
N THR A 1061 14.49 -41.94 -6.52
CA THR A 1061 14.02 -43.31 -6.17
C THR A 1061 12.51 -43.42 -5.95
N ASN A 1062 11.95 -44.63 -6.15
CA ASN A 1062 10.52 -44.92 -6.03
C ASN A 1062 10.02 -45.25 -4.61
N LEU A 1063 10.84 -45.02 -3.58
CA LEU A 1063 10.55 -45.33 -2.18
C LEU A 1063 9.48 -44.39 -1.58
N ARG A 1064 8.64 -44.92 -0.69
CA ARG A 1064 7.58 -44.18 0.02
C ARG A 1064 7.64 -44.49 1.53
N PRO A 1065 8.40 -43.70 2.32
CA PRO A 1065 8.57 -43.97 3.74
C PRO A 1065 7.20 -44.00 4.43
N ARG A 1066 6.93 -45.11 5.13
CA ARG A 1066 5.64 -45.37 5.75
C ARG A 1066 5.77 -46.22 7.01
N VAL A 1067 4.85 -45.99 7.94
CA VAL A 1067 4.63 -46.83 9.11
C VAL A 1067 3.39 -47.67 8.87
N SER A 1068 3.50 -48.98 8.99
CA SER A 1068 2.37 -49.92 8.88
C SER A 1068 2.14 -50.60 10.22
N ILE A 1069 0.89 -50.79 10.60
CA ILE A 1069 0.54 -51.49 11.84
C ILE A 1069 0.13 -52.90 11.51
N LYS A 1070 0.71 -53.87 12.22
CA LYS A 1070 0.49 -55.29 12.05
C LYS A 1070 -0.32 -55.84 13.21
N ASP A 1071 -1.29 -56.67 12.87
CA ASP A 1071 -2.07 -57.46 13.81
C ASP A 1071 -1.24 -58.65 14.34
N ASP A 1072 -1.76 -59.40 15.31
CA ASP A 1072 -1.08 -60.53 15.97
C ASP A 1072 -0.66 -61.62 14.98
N GLY A 1073 -1.37 -61.75 13.84
CA GLY A 1073 -1.03 -62.61 12.71
C GLY A 1073 0.04 -62.07 11.75
N ASN A 1074 0.76 -60.98 12.10
CA ASN A 1074 1.83 -60.35 11.30
C ASN A 1074 1.38 -59.76 9.94
N LYS A 1075 0.06 -59.70 9.69
CA LYS A 1075 -0.58 -59.03 8.54
C LYS A 1075 -0.89 -57.58 8.89
N THR A 1076 -0.88 -56.68 7.91
CA THR A 1076 -1.25 -55.27 8.14
C THR A 1076 -2.71 -55.19 8.61
N ALA A 1077 -2.93 -54.59 9.78
CA ALA A 1077 -4.26 -54.37 10.35
C ALA A 1077 -5.13 -53.54 9.39
N LYS A 1078 -6.45 -53.71 9.43
CA LYS A 1078 -7.39 -52.95 8.62
C LYS A 1078 -8.01 -51.83 9.45
N LEU A 1079 -8.18 -50.66 8.85
CA LEU A 1079 -8.81 -49.51 9.50
C LEU A 1079 -10.32 -49.76 9.72
N PRO A 1080 -10.87 -49.40 10.88
CA PRO A 1080 -12.29 -49.54 11.18
C PRO A 1080 -13.11 -48.61 10.27
N GLY A 1081 -14.12 -49.14 9.59
CA GLY A 1081 -15.01 -48.40 8.67
C GLY A 1081 -14.60 -48.43 7.20
N SER A 1082 -13.33 -48.14 6.85
CA SER A 1082 -12.89 -48.07 5.44
C SER A 1082 -12.35 -49.40 4.89
N GLY A 1083 -11.94 -50.35 5.75
CA GLY A 1083 -11.36 -51.63 5.33
C GLY A 1083 -9.98 -51.54 4.67
N ALA A 1084 -9.43 -50.33 4.54
CA ALA A 1084 -8.10 -50.06 4.00
C ALA A 1084 -7.00 -50.56 4.95
N PRO A 1085 -5.82 -50.96 4.43
CA PRO A 1085 -4.70 -51.37 5.27
C PRO A 1085 -4.17 -50.18 6.08
N ALA A 1086 -3.92 -50.36 7.38
CA ALA A 1086 -3.38 -49.38 8.32
C ALA A 1086 -1.92 -49.02 7.96
N ARG A 1087 -1.76 -48.20 6.92
CA ARG A 1087 -0.50 -47.72 6.35
C ARG A 1087 -0.49 -46.20 6.37
N TYR A 1088 0.39 -45.64 7.18
CA TYR A 1088 0.55 -44.20 7.37
C TYR A 1088 1.80 -43.73 6.61
N LEU A 1089 1.61 -42.93 5.57
CA LEU A 1089 2.71 -42.35 4.81
C LEU A 1089 3.36 -41.21 5.61
N LEU A 1090 4.69 -41.21 5.66
CA LEU A 1090 5.45 -40.15 6.33
C LEU A 1090 5.93 -39.11 5.31
N PRO A 1091 5.55 -37.83 5.44
CA PRO A 1091 6.08 -36.78 4.58
C PRO A 1091 7.54 -36.43 4.95
N VAL A 1092 8.20 -35.71 4.06
CA VAL A 1092 9.54 -35.15 4.31
C VAL A 1092 9.46 -34.19 5.51
N GLY A 1093 10.44 -34.27 6.42
CA GLY A 1093 10.48 -33.48 7.66
C GLY A 1093 9.68 -34.09 8.82
N ALA A 1094 9.04 -35.25 8.65
CA ALA A 1094 8.38 -35.94 9.76
C ALA A 1094 9.42 -36.59 10.71
N HIS A 1095 9.25 -36.38 12.01
CA HIS A 1095 10.03 -37.02 13.07
C HIS A 1095 9.31 -38.28 13.50
N ILE A 1096 9.99 -39.42 13.42
CA ILE A 1096 9.44 -40.74 13.77
C ILE A 1096 9.63 -40.94 15.27
N PHE A 1097 8.53 -41.13 16.01
CA PHE A 1097 8.54 -41.31 17.47
C PHE A 1097 8.43 -42.77 17.91
N VAL A 1098 8.15 -43.67 16.97
CA VAL A 1098 7.91 -45.08 17.25
C VAL A 1098 9.03 -45.95 16.70
N GLU A 1099 9.36 -47.05 17.38
CA GLU A 1099 10.39 -47.99 16.93
C GLU A 1099 9.81 -49.18 16.18
N LYS A 1100 10.61 -49.78 15.30
CA LYS A 1100 10.24 -50.99 14.56
C LYS A 1100 10.03 -52.14 15.54
N GLY A 1101 8.84 -52.75 15.52
CA GLY A 1101 8.45 -53.84 16.43
C GLY A 1101 7.79 -53.39 17.73
N GLY A 1102 7.73 -52.09 18.02
CA GLY A 1102 7.00 -51.54 19.16
C GLY A 1102 5.49 -51.80 19.06
N ILE A 1103 4.82 -51.85 20.20
CA ILE A 1103 3.35 -52.00 20.31
C ILE A 1103 2.74 -50.60 20.46
N VAL A 1104 1.72 -50.29 19.65
CA VAL A 1104 0.93 -49.05 19.73
C VAL A 1104 -0.54 -49.36 19.97
N HIS A 1105 -1.24 -48.42 20.58
CA HIS A 1105 -2.69 -48.43 20.81
C HIS A 1105 -3.40 -47.37 19.95
N PRO A 1106 -4.73 -47.49 19.72
CA PRO A 1106 -5.50 -46.44 19.06
C PRO A 1106 -5.32 -45.08 19.74
N GLY A 1107 -5.04 -44.03 18.97
CA GLY A 1107 -4.77 -42.68 19.46
C GLY A 1107 -3.28 -42.39 19.75
N ASP A 1108 -2.37 -43.36 19.61
CA ASP A 1108 -0.93 -43.12 19.80
C ASP A 1108 -0.28 -42.38 18.62
N VAL A 1109 0.72 -41.56 18.93
CA VAL A 1109 1.49 -40.76 17.96
C VAL A 1109 2.57 -41.61 17.30
N LEU A 1110 2.45 -41.80 15.99
CA LEU A 1110 3.45 -42.50 15.16
C LEU A 1110 4.59 -41.58 14.75
N ALA A 1111 4.25 -40.35 14.33
CA ALA A 1111 5.21 -39.34 13.92
C ALA A 1111 4.66 -37.96 14.20
N LYS A 1112 5.56 -36.99 14.42
CA LYS A 1112 5.22 -35.57 14.51
C LYS A 1112 5.89 -34.82 13.38
N ILE A 1113 5.18 -33.88 12.79
CA ILE A 1113 5.75 -32.92 11.86
C ILE A 1113 5.79 -31.60 12.62
N PRO A 1114 6.97 -31.10 12.98
CA PRO A 1114 7.06 -29.76 13.55
C PRO A 1114 6.47 -28.80 12.51
N ARG A 1115 5.45 -28.03 12.90
CA ARG A 1115 5.00 -26.93 12.06
C ARG A 1115 6.13 -25.91 12.07
N GLU A 1116 6.58 -25.51 10.88
CA GLU A 1116 7.38 -24.29 10.81
C GLU A 1116 6.55 -23.20 11.47
N THR A 1117 7.03 -22.71 12.61
CA THR A 1117 6.37 -21.63 13.30
C THR A 1117 6.19 -20.50 12.30
N THR A 1118 5.00 -19.92 12.28
CA THR A 1118 4.79 -18.64 11.63
C THR A 1118 5.78 -17.71 12.32
N LYS A 1119 6.99 -17.55 11.74
CA LYS A 1119 7.98 -16.56 12.21
C LYS A 1119 7.18 -15.32 12.48
N THR A 1120 7.27 -14.76 13.68
CA THR A 1120 6.46 -13.61 14.10
C THR A 1120 6.55 -12.57 13.00
N LYS A 1121 5.52 -12.54 12.15
CA LYS A 1121 5.43 -11.57 11.08
C LYS A 1121 4.94 -10.35 11.82
N ASP A 1122 5.91 -9.55 12.24
CA ASP A 1122 5.68 -8.21 12.73
C ASP A 1122 4.66 -7.51 11.81
N ILE A 1123 3.83 -6.64 12.37
CA ILE A 1123 2.76 -5.91 11.66
C ILE A 1123 3.31 -5.26 10.37
N THR A 1124 4.61 -4.91 10.37
CA THR A 1124 5.37 -4.37 9.24
C THR A 1124 5.70 -5.36 8.11
N GLY A 1125 5.73 -6.66 8.38
CA GLY A 1125 5.88 -7.74 7.40
C GLY A 1125 4.60 -7.98 6.56
N GLY A 1126 3.48 -7.37 6.95
CA GLY A 1126 2.22 -7.42 6.22
C GLY A 1126 2.21 -6.59 4.93
N LEU A 1127 2.94 -5.48 4.85
CA LEU A 1127 2.88 -4.59 3.68
C LEU A 1127 3.38 -5.26 2.37
N PRO A 1128 4.51 -6.00 2.35
CA PRO A 1128 4.88 -6.79 1.18
C PRO A 1128 3.79 -7.79 0.76
N ARG A 1129 3.09 -8.39 1.72
CA ARG A 1129 1.98 -9.31 1.43
C ARG A 1129 0.80 -8.58 0.81
N VAL A 1130 0.44 -7.40 1.30
CA VAL A 1130 -0.58 -6.53 0.72
C VAL A 1130 -0.20 -6.17 -0.73
N ALA A 1131 1.07 -5.82 -0.98
CA ALA A 1131 1.54 -5.53 -2.33
C ALA A 1131 1.47 -6.77 -3.24
N GLU A 1132 1.79 -7.97 -2.76
CA GLU A 1132 1.63 -9.22 -3.52
C GLU A 1132 0.17 -9.50 -3.88
N LEU A 1133 -0.77 -9.22 -2.98
CA LEU A 1133 -2.21 -9.36 -3.21
C LEU A 1133 -2.69 -8.40 -4.30
N PHE A 1134 -2.31 -7.12 -4.24
CA PHE A 1134 -2.64 -6.14 -5.27
C PHE A 1134 -1.97 -6.42 -6.62
N GLU A 1135 -0.77 -7.02 -6.62
CA GLU A 1135 -0.12 -7.47 -7.85
C GLU A 1135 -0.69 -8.80 -8.39
N ALA A 1136 -1.64 -9.42 -7.67
CA ALA A 1136 -2.17 -10.74 -7.97
C ALA A 1136 -1.06 -11.77 -8.25
N ARG A 1137 0.06 -11.67 -7.51
CA ARG A 1137 1.20 -12.57 -7.72
C ARG A 1137 0.80 -13.98 -7.32
N LYS A 1138 1.05 -14.93 -8.23
CA LYS A 1138 0.94 -16.34 -7.88
C LYS A 1138 1.99 -16.68 -6.82
N PRO A 1139 1.62 -17.34 -5.71
CA PRO A 1139 2.57 -17.84 -4.74
C PRO A 1139 3.64 -18.69 -5.43
N LYS A 1140 4.88 -18.66 -4.93
CA LYS A 1140 5.95 -19.55 -5.43
C LYS A 1140 5.56 -21.01 -5.23
N GLU A 1141 4.92 -21.30 -4.10
CA GLU A 1141 4.33 -22.60 -3.80
C GLU A 1141 2.81 -22.51 -3.90
N GLN A 1142 2.28 -22.91 -5.06
CA GLN A 1142 0.83 -22.97 -5.26
C GLN A 1142 0.29 -24.26 -4.64
N ALA A 1143 -0.79 -24.11 -3.85
CA ALA A 1143 -1.69 -25.21 -3.57
C ALA A 1143 -2.54 -25.47 -4.82
N VAL A 1144 -2.69 -26.74 -5.19
CA VAL A 1144 -3.54 -27.15 -6.31
C VAL A 1144 -4.93 -27.40 -5.75
N ILE A 1145 -5.93 -26.70 -6.28
CA ILE A 1145 -7.34 -26.86 -5.93
C ILE A 1145 -8.04 -27.48 -7.14
N SER A 1146 -8.97 -28.41 -6.91
CA SER A 1146 -9.77 -28.99 -7.98
C SER A 1146 -10.70 -27.93 -8.59
N GLU A 1147 -10.87 -27.97 -9.90
CA GLU A 1147 -11.79 -27.10 -10.65
C GLU A 1147 -13.17 -27.76 -10.81
N ILE A 1148 -13.25 -29.06 -10.54
CA ILE A 1148 -14.48 -29.83 -10.56
C ILE A 1148 -14.71 -30.49 -9.19
N ASP A 1149 -15.97 -30.58 -8.80
CA ASP A 1149 -16.38 -31.42 -7.69
C ASP A 1149 -16.39 -32.88 -8.16
N GLY A 1150 -15.88 -33.80 -7.35
CA GLY A 1150 -15.81 -35.21 -7.75
C GLY A 1150 -15.04 -36.11 -6.80
N GLU A 1151 -15.03 -37.40 -7.14
CA GLU A 1151 -14.26 -38.42 -6.43
C GLU A 1151 -12.79 -38.34 -6.84
N VAL A 1152 -11.89 -38.33 -5.85
CA VAL A 1152 -10.45 -38.17 -6.07
C VAL A 1152 -9.80 -39.54 -6.13
N SER A 1153 -9.15 -39.86 -7.25
CA SER A 1153 -8.40 -41.10 -7.43
C SER A 1153 -6.93 -40.81 -7.77
N PHE A 1154 -6.02 -41.71 -7.37
CA PHE A 1154 -4.58 -41.52 -7.58
C PHE A 1154 -4.11 -42.29 -8.83
N GLY A 1155 -3.95 -41.56 -9.95
CA GLY A 1155 -3.56 -42.09 -11.27
C GLY A 1155 -2.07 -42.40 -11.46
N GLY A 1156 -1.31 -42.69 -10.40
CA GLY A 1156 0.12 -43.04 -10.49
C GLY A 1156 1.08 -41.84 -10.57
N PHE A 1157 2.27 -42.05 -11.14
CA PHE A 1157 3.30 -41.00 -11.30
C PHE A 1157 3.71 -40.83 -12.75
N VAL A 1158 3.83 -39.59 -13.20
CA VAL A 1158 4.31 -39.22 -14.54
C VAL A 1158 5.41 -38.17 -14.37
N LYS A 1159 6.63 -38.47 -14.85
CA LYS A 1159 7.79 -37.56 -14.81
C LYS A 1159 8.08 -36.96 -13.42
N GLY A 1160 7.97 -37.76 -12.35
CA GLY A 1160 8.24 -37.33 -10.97
C GLY A 1160 7.09 -36.56 -10.30
N MET A 1161 5.97 -36.34 -11.00
CA MET A 1161 4.76 -35.73 -10.47
C MET A 1161 3.71 -36.83 -10.21
N ARG A 1162 3.02 -36.76 -9.07
CA ARG A 1162 1.85 -37.57 -8.72
C ARG A 1162 0.65 -37.10 -9.54
N LYS A 1163 0.08 -38.00 -10.32
CA LYS A 1163 -1.16 -37.77 -11.04
C LYS A 1163 -2.33 -38.03 -10.09
N ILE A 1164 -3.18 -37.03 -9.93
CA ILE A 1164 -4.45 -37.10 -9.20
C ILE A 1164 -5.54 -36.88 -10.24
N VAL A 1165 -6.55 -37.72 -10.23
CA VAL A 1165 -7.69 -37.66 -11.14
C VAL A 1165 -8.92 -37.36 -10.30
N VAL A 1166 -9.72 -36.40 -10.73
CA VAL A 1166 -11.00 -36.07 -10.11
C VAL A 1166 -12.09 -36.40 -11.11
N ASP A 1167 -13.04 -37.23 -10.69
CA ASP A 1167 -14.14 -37.71 -11.54
C ASP A 1167 -15.46 -37.17 -11.00
N ASN A 1168 -16.15 -36.36 -11.80
CA ASN A 1168 -17.50 -35.87 -11.47
C ASN A 1168 -18.56 -36.88 -11.92
N LYS A 1169 -19.73 -36.88 -11.25
CA LYS A 1169 -20.88 -37.75 -11.57
C LYS A 1169 -21.43 -37.54 -12.98
N MET A 1170 -21.19 -36.38 -13.59
CA MET A 1170 -21.60 -36.06 -14.97
C MET A 1170 -20.66 -36.64 -16.03
N GLY A 1171 -19.61 -37.38 -15.64
CA GLY A 1171 -18.64 -37.99 -16.57
C GLY A 1171 -17.43 -37.12 -16.90
N ASP A 1172 -17.34 -35.92 -16.32
CA ASP A 1172 -16.18 -35.04 -16.47
C ASP A 1172 -15.01 -35.54 -15.62
N GLN A 1173 -13.91 -35.88 -16.28
CA GLN A 1173 -12.67 -36.32 -15.66
C GLN A 1173 -11.60 -35.24 -15.81
N LYS A 1174 -10.92 -34.90 -14.71
CA LYS A 1174 -9.85 -33.90 -14.71
C LYS A 1174 -8.59 -34.38 -13.99
N GLU A 1175 -7.45 -34.22 -14.66
CA GLU A 1175 -6.16 -34.69 -14.18
C GLU A 1175 -5.30 -33.55 -13.65
N TYR A 1176 -4.72 -33.73 -12.46
CA TYR A 1176 -3.83 -32.82 -11.77
C TYR A 1176 -2.47 -33.48 -11.52
N PHE A 1177 -1.39 -32.72 -11.70
CA PHE A 1177 -0.02 -33.20 -11.46
C PHE A 1177 0.59 -32.46 -10.27
N ILE A 1178 0.85 -33.17 -9.17
CA ILE A 1178 1.42 -32.63 -7.92
C ILE A 1178 2.83 -33.19 -7.67
N PRO A 1179 3.84 -32.39 -7.30
CA PRO A 1179 5.18 -32.91 -7.00
C PRO A 1179 5.15 -34.00 -5.92
N ARG A 1180 5.98 -35.05 -6.08
CA ARG A 1180 5.96 -36.26 -5.23
C ARG A 1180 6.10 -36.00 -3.73
N GLY A 1181 6.95 -35.05 -3.35
CA GLY A 1181 7.27 -34.72 -1.95
C GLY A 1181 6.24 -33.84 -1.23
N LYS A 1182 5.25 -33.28 -1.95
CA LYS A 1182 4.22 -32.44 -1.33
C LYS A 1182 3.16 -33.27 -0.61
N HIS A 1183 2.75 -32.81 0.58
CA HIS A 1183 1.64 -33.39 1.32
C HIS A 1183 0.31 -33.10 0.61
N VAL A 1184 -0.55 -34.10 0.50
CA VAL A 1184 -1.89 -33.99 -0.11
C VAL A 1184 -2.91 -34.14 1.02
N ASN A 1185 -3.78 -33.13 1.19
CA ASN A 1185 -4.71 -33.09 2.32
C ASN A 1185 -5.95 -33.98 2.13
N VAL A 1186 -6.28 -34.33 0.88
CA VAL A 1186 -7.44 -35.15 0.49
C VAL A 1186 -7.05 -36.61 0.27
N HIS A 1187 -7.94 -37.54 0.61
CA HIS A 1187 -7.72 -38.99 0.55
C HIS A 1187 -8.76 -39.70 -0.30
#